data_AF-A0A945KY99-F1
#
_entry.id   AF-A0A945KY99-F1
#
_cell.length_a   1.000
_cell.length_b   1.000
_cell.length_c   1.000
_cell.angle_alpha   90.00
_cell.angle_beta   90.00
_cell.angle_gamma   90.00
#
_symmetry.space_group_name_H-M   'P 1'
#
loop_
_entity.id
_entity.type
_entity.pdbx_description
1 polymer ?
#
loop_
_entity_poly.entity_id
_entity_poly.type
_entity_poly.pdbx_seq_one_letter_code
_entity_poly.pdbx_strand_id
1 'polypeptide(L)'
;MSLPPKNLYSYPKFWPHKKGLVPAPLLPMSRKEMDRLGWDSCDIIIVTGDAYVDHPSFGMAIIGRLLESQGFRVGIISQPDWHSADDFRKLGKPNLFFAVASGNMDSMVNHYTAEKRPRSDDAYTAGGVAGKRPDRATTVYTQRAKEAFKGVPVIIGGIEASLRRIAQYDHWSQTIRRSILPDSKADLLLFGNAERAVVEVAHRVASGENIKEITDIRGTAYMRQGIPKGWTVLDSSEIDADKSLNHPQTDPYADTSAKDKQGCTDNSNQAKSNKINPNQGATQVIDFDQRTKGLKREETVIRLPSFEQVAKDRYLYAHTSRVFHLETNPGNARSLIQRHGERDVWLNPPPIPLSMEEFDSVFELPYTRKPHTAYGKLKIPAYDMIRFSINIMRGCFGGCTFCSITEHEGRIIQSRSENSVIREIETIRDNIDDFKGNISDLGGPTANMYRLQCKDSKIEAACRRLSCVYPDICPNMGTDHKPLTKLYRRARSLKGVKRIFIASGLRYDLAVRDPEYIKELVTHHVGGRLKIAPEHTEDNTLSKMMKPGIGSYHQFKKLFERYSEQAGKEQYLIPYFISSHPGTSDEDMLNLALWLKRNNFKPDQVQAFIPTPMAIASAMYHSELNPLKKITRQSESVKTPRSGVQRKLHKAFLRYHDPKNWDILRQALKRMGRSDLIGNTDKCLVPYSRMSSTPIKPQRSRKKHNDFHHRISKNNYKNK
;
A
#
# COMPACT_ATOMS: atom_id res chain seq x y z
N MET A 1 15.62 23.09 -9.18
CA MET A 1 16.42 21.90 -8.84
C MET A 1 15.91 21.33 -7.52
N SER A 2 15.52 20.06 -7.43
CA SER A 2 15.31 19.47 -6.10
C SER A 2 16.68 19.29 -5.46
N LEU A 3 16.95 20.01 -4.38
CA LEU A 3 18.17 19.81 -3.59
C LEU A 3 18.27 18.33 -3.15
N PRO A 4 19.48 17.79 -2.95
CA PRO A 4 19.63 16.47 -2.35
C PRO A 4 18.86 16.44 -1.03
N PRO A 5 18.11 15.36 -0.74
CA PRO A 5 17.25 15.30 0.42
C PRO A 5 18.09 15.46 1.68
N LYS A 6 17.71 16.42 2.54
CA LYS A 6 18.40 16.65 3.79
C LYS A 6 18.20 15.46 4.73
N ASN A 7 19.25 15.12 5.48
CA ASN A 7 19.17 14.12 6.54
C ASN A 7 18.17 14.57 7.61
N LEU A 8 17.39 13.64 8.17
CA LEU A 8 16.37 13.92 9.20
C LEU A 8 16.86 14.77 10.38
N TYR A 9 18.14 14.69 10.74
CA TYR A 9 18.71 15.38 11.91
C TYR A 9 19.63 16.54 11.54
N SER A 10 19.64 16.95 10.27
CA SER A 10 20.42 18.11 9.82
C SER A 10 19.79 19.45 10.24
N TYR A 11 18.52 19.45 10.64
CA TYR A 11 17.85 20.65 11.12
C TYR A 11 18.16 20.90 12.59
N PRO A 12 18.42 22.15 13.00
CA PRO A 12 18.44 22.49 14.41
C PRO A 12 17.04 22.20 15.01
N LYS A 13 17.01 21.66 16.23
CA LYS A 13 15.75 21.44 16.94
C LYS A 13 15.00 22.76 17.08
N PHE A 14 13.69 22.75 16.82
CA PHE A 14 12.86 23.95 16.75
C PHE A 14 12.85 24.73 18.07
N TRP A 15 12.60 24.04 19.20
CA TRP A 15 12.76 24.64 20.52
C TRP A 15 14.18 24.47 21.04
N PRO A 16 14.83 25.53 21.56
CA PRO A 16 16.14 25.39 22.15
C PRO A 16 16.07 24.41 23.32
N HIS A 17 16.81 23.31 23.22
CA HIS A 17 16.94 22.28 24.26
C HIS A 17 17.34 22.86 25.64
N LYS A 18 17.80 24.13 25.68
CA LYS A 18 18.06 24.93 26.87
C LYS A 18 16.86 25.10 27.83
N LYS A 19 15.63 24.72 27.45
CA LYS A 19 14.45 24.67 28.34
C LYS A 19 13.87 23.26 28.57
N GLY A 20 14.65 22.19 28.37
CA GLY A 20 14.30 20.87 28.92
C GLY A 20 13.00 20.24 28.39
N LEU A 21 12.68 20.40 27.10
CA LEU A 21 11.55 19.68 26.49
C LEU A 21 11.85 18.17 26.50
N VAL A 22 11.33 17.48 27.51
CA VAL A 22 11.40 16.02 27.63
C VAL A 22 10.34 15.42 26.70
N PRO A 23 10.66 14.34 25.95
CA PRO A 23 9.65 13.63 25.17
C PRO A 23 8.43 13.31 26.04
N ALA A 24 7.24 13.64 25.55
CA ALA A 24 6.02 13.36 26.28
C ALA A 24 5.90 11.84 26.48
N PRO A 25 5.50 11.35 27.66
CA PRO A 25 5.30 9.91 27.86
C PRO A 25 4.38 9.31 26.79
N LEU A 26 3.33 10.04 26.44
CA LEU A 26 2.47 9.82 25.28
C LEU A 26 2.16 11.19 24.66
N LEU A 27 1.96 11.24 23.35
CA LEU A 27 1.48 12.47 22.72
C LEU A 27 0.09 12.83 23.29
N PRO A 28 -0.13 14.08 23.74
CA PRO A 28 -1.38 14.46 24.41
C PRO A 28 -2.58 14.37 23.46
N MET A 29 -3.67 13.81 23.98
CA MET A 29 -4.98 13.73 23.31
C MET A 29 -6.01 14.70 23.88
N SER A 30 -5.67 15.40 24.97
CA SER A 30 -6.56 16.34 25.66
C SER A 30 -5.81 17.55 26.22
N ARG A 31 -6.55 18.64 26.46
CA ARG A 31 -5.99 19.84 27.10
C ARG A 31 -5.39 19.55 28.47
N LYS A 32 -6.04 18.71 29.27
CA LYS A 32 -5.55 18.28 30.59
C LYS A 32 -4.18 17.60 30.53
N GLU A 33 -3.90 16.85 29.47
CA GLU A 33 -2.59 16.24 29.27
C GLU A 33 -1.54 17.27 28.83
N MET A 34 -1.92 18.24 28.00
CA MET A 34 -1.05 19.38 27.68
C MET A 34 -0.69 20.17 28.93
N ASP A 35 -1.65 20.45 29.81
CA ASP A 35 -1.42 21.19 31.06
C ASP A 35 -0.43 20.45 31.97
N ARG A 36 -0.50 19.10 32.03
CA ARG A 36 0.47 18.26 32.76
C ARG A 36 1.88 18.31 32.16
N LEU A 37 1.99 18.52 30.86
CA LEU A 37 3.26 18.70 30.15
C LEU A 37 3.76 20.16 30.23
N GLY A 38 2.97 21.07 30.82
CA GLY A 38 3.26 22.51 30.82
C GLY A 38 3.12 23.16 29.43
N TRP A 39 2.34 22.56 28.53
CA TRP A 39 2.17 23.05 27.17
C TRP A 39 0.94 23.96 27.06
N ASP A 40 1.16 25.21 26.65
CA ASP A 40 0.08 26.16 26.37
C ASP A 40 -0.62 25.91 25.02
N SER A 41 0.06 25.25 24.09
CA SER A 41 -0.36 25.03 22.70
C SER A 41 0.43 23.87 22.09
N CYS A 42 -0.13 23.27 21.04
CA CYS A 42 0.61 22.36 20.16
C CYS A 42 1.15 23.14 18.97
N ASP A 43 2.35 22.80 18.51
CA ASP A 43 2.87 23.34 17.26
C ASP A 43 2.21 22.63 16.07
N ILE A 44 2.04 21.32 16.19
CA ILE A 44 1.42 20.46 15.16
C ILE A 44 0.37 19.58 15.82
N ILE A 45 -0.79 19.44 15.18
CA ILE A 45 -1.84 18.50 15.61
C ILE A 45 -2.05 17.45 14.54
N ILE A 46 -1.87 16.18 14.91
CA ILE A 46 -2.15 15.04 14.04
C ILE A 46 -3.61 14.62 14.23
N VAL A 47 -4.35 14.45 13.14
CA VAL A 47 -5.70 13.88 13.14
C VAL A 47 -5.67 12.52 12.45
N THR A 48 -6.16 11.49 13.14
CA THR A 48 -6.14 10.10 12.66
C THR A 48 -7.48 9.40 12.79
N GLY A 49 -7.81 8.54 11.83
CA GLY A 49 -8.97 7.67 11.88
C GLY A 49 -8.80 6.42 12.75
N ASP A 50 -7.61 6.17 13.27
CA ASP A 50 -7.33 5.04 14.17
C ASP A 50 -7.27 5.45 15.64
N ALA A 51 -7.46 4.50 16.56
CA ALA A 51 -7.04 4.64 17.94
C ALA A 51 -5.53 4.95 18.02
N TYR A 52 -5.12 5.85 18.90
CA TYR A 52 -3.72 6.16 19.13
C TYR A 52 -3.03 5.03 19.91
N VAL A 53 -2.19 4.28 19.20
CA VAL A 53 -1.28 3.30 19.79
C VAL A 53 0.13 3.79 19.52
N ASP A 54 0.87 4.05 20.59
CA ASP A 54 2.22 4.60 20.50
C ASP A 54 3.23 3.49 20.23
N HIS A 55 3.21 2.98 19.00
CA HIS A 55 3.96 1.81 18.55
C HIS A 55 4.55 2.04 17.15
N PRO A 56 5.78 1.56 16.86
CA PRO A 56 6.45 1.75 15.56
C PRO A 56 5.81 0.98 14.39
N SER A 57 4.61 0.42 14.58
CA SER A 57 3.80 -0.20 13.51
C SER A 57 2.56 0.65 13.17
N PHE A 58 2.36 1.77 13.87
CA PHE A 58 1.30 2.72 13.63
C PHE A 58 1.92 3.98 13.01
N GLY A 59 1.62 4.25 11.73
CA GLY A 59 2.25 5.32 10.97
C GLY A 59 2.13 6.71 11.64
N MET A 60 1.00 7.00 12.26
CA MET A 60 0.78 8.29 12.94
C MET A 60 1.57 8.41 14.24
N ALA A 61 1.89 7.30 14.92
CA ALA A 61 2.81 7.32 16.04
C ALA A 61 4.25 7.61 15.55
N ILE A 62 4.67 7.01 14.44
CA ILE A 62 5.98 7.27 13.83
C ILE A 62 6.13 8.75 13.46
N ILE A 63 5.16 9.31 12.73
CA ILE A 63 5.22 10.72 12.31
C ILE A 63 5.15 11.65 13.52
N GLY A 64 4.31 11.35 14.52
CA GLY A 64 4.20 12.16 15.73
C GLY A 64 5.49 12.16 16.56
N ARG A 65 6.07 10.99 16.82
CA ARG A 65 7.35 10.87 17.53
C ARG A 65 8.51 11.47 16.75
N LEU A 66 8.51 11.35 15.41
CA LEU A 66 9.53 11.97 14.58
C LEU A 66 9.47 13.49 14.72
N LEU A 67 8.29 14.11 14.60
CA LEU A 67 8.13 15.55 14.77
C LEU A 67 8.48 16.02 16.19
N GLU A 68 8.10 15.25 17.21
CA GLU A 68 8.54 15.51 18.60
C GLU A 68 10.06 15.47 18.73
N SER A 69 10.73 14.51 18.08
CA SER A 69 12.21 14.41 18.11
C SER A 69 12.92 15.62 17.47
N GLN A 70 12.22 16.35 16.58
CA GLN A 70 12.68 17.61 15.98
C GLN A 70 12.45 18.83 16.90
N GLY A 71 11.86 18.63 18.08
CA GLY A 71 11.62 19.68 19.07
C GLY A 71 10.26 20.39 18.94
N PHE A 72 9.32 19.83 18.17
CA PHE A 72 7.95 20.35 18.08
C PHE A 72 7.07 19.76 19.18
N ARG A 73 6.13 20.55 19.70
CA ARG A 73 5.06 20.06 20.58
C ARG A 73 3.94 19.47 19.72
N VAL A 74 3.77 18.15 19.78
CA VAL A 74 2.84 17.44 18.90
C VAL A 74 1.68 16.87 19.69
N GLY A 75 0.46 17.23 19.32
CA GLY A 75 -0.77 16.64 19.85
C GLY A 75 -1.42 15.68 18.86
N ILE A 76 -2.28 14.78 19.34
CA ILE A 76 -3.00 13.84 18.47
C ILE A 76 -4.51 13.81 18.79
N ILE A 77 -5.32 13.98 17.75
CA ILE A 77 -6.78 13.82 17.79
C ILE A 77 -7.11 12.50 17.10
N SER A 78 -7.44 11.50 17.90
CA SER A 78 -7.76 10.15 17.44
C SER A 78 -9.26 9.93 17.37
N GLN A 79 -9.74 9.46 16.21
CA GLN A 79 -11.14 9.16 15.94
C GLN A 79 -12.11 10.26 16.37
N PRO A 80 -11.89 11.53 15.94
CA PRO A 80 -12.78 12.62 16.28
C PRO A 80 -14.18 12.38 15.71
N ASP A 81 -15.20 12.81 16.44
CA ASP A 81 -16.52 12.95 15.85
C ASP A 81 -16.47 13.99 14.71
N TRP A 82 -16.89 13.58 13.52
CA TRP A 82 -16.88 14.42 12.30
C TRP A 82 -18.23 15.05 11.99
N HIS A 83 -19.25 14.83 12.82
CA HIS A 83 -20.54 15.50 12.68
C HIS A 83 -20.49 16.98 13.08
N SER A 84 -19.50 17.39 13.89
CA SER A 84 -19.16 18.79 14.17
C SER A 84 -17.65 19.05 14.09
N ALA A 85 -17.24 20.32 14.21
CA ALA A 85 -15.84 20.71 14.31
C ALA A 85 -15.30 20.77 15.76
N ASP A 86 -16.11 20.42 16.77
CA ASP A 86 -15.75 20.63 18.18
C ASP A 86 -14.63 19.72 18.64
N ASP A 87 -14.65 18.47 18.19
CA ASP A 87 -13.59 17.51 18.46
C ASP A 87 -12.24 17.97 17.92
N PHE A 88 -12.25 18.71 16.82
CA PHE A 88 -11.06 19.28 16.17
C PHE A 88 -10.52 20.52 16.91
N ARG A 89 -11.29 21.07 17.86
CA ARG A 89 -10.89 22.19 18.74
C ARG A 89 -10.34 21.74 20.09
N LYS A 90 -10.42 20.45 20.44
CA LYS A 90 -10.06 19.90 21.77
C LYS A 90 -8.65 20.26 22.27
N LEU A 91 -7.68 20.38 21.35
CA LEU A 91 -6.28 20.74 21.67
C LEU A 91 -5.96 22.22 21.43
N GLY A 92 -6.95 23.01 21.01
CA GLY A 92 -6.75 24.40 20.60
C GLY A 92 -6.19 24.53 19.17
N LYS A 93 -5.84 25.77 18.81
CA LYS A 93 -5.26 26.10 17.50
C LYS A 93 -3.80 25.66 17.45
N PRO A 94 -3.34 24.90 16.45
CA PRO A 94 -1.93 24.59 16.29
C PRO A 94 -1.15 25.83 15.81
N ASN A 95 0.11 25.96 16.24
CA ASN A 95 0.94 27.09 15.84
C ASN A 95 1.40 27.01 14.38
N LEU A 96 1.57 25.79 13.83
CA LEU A 96 2.08 25.56 12.48
C LEU A 96 1.00 24.99 11.55
N PHE A 97 0.50 23.78 11.80
CA PHE A 97 -0.47 23.13 10.90
C PHE A 97 -1.19 21.92 11.53
N PHE A 98 -2.26 21.50 10.87
CA PHE A 98 -2.86 20.17 11.06
C PHE A 98 -2.25 19.15 10.09
N ALA A 99 -1.94 17.95 10.58
CA ALA A 99 -1.54 16.80 9.78
C ALA A 99 -2.62 15.73 9.82
N VAL A 100 -3.24 15.40 8.68
CA VAL A 100 -4.44 14.55 8.62
C VAL A 100 -4.19 13.26 7.86
N ALA A 101 -4.60 12.12 8.43
CA ALA A 101 -4.57 10.81 7.77
C ALA A 101 -5.77 9.93 8.17
N SER A 102 -6.21 9.04 7.28
CA SER A 102 -7.34 8.14 7.52
C SER A 102 -7.08 7.04 8.55
N GLY A 103 -5.83 6.80 8.90
CA GLY A 103 -5.38 5.62 9.66
C GLY A 103 -4.28 4.83 8.94
N ASN A 104 -3.89 3.71 9.53
CA ASN A 104 -3.02 2.69 8.95
C ASN A 104 -3.70 1.89 7.83
N MET A 105 -5.01 2.11 7.61
CA MET A 105 -5.77 1.51 6.53
C MET A 105 -6.65 2.56 5.85
N ASP A 106 -6.95 2.31 4.58
CA ASP A 106 -7.95 3.07 3.84
C ASP A 106 -9.33 2.98 4.51
N SER A 107 -10.02 4.12 4.66
CA SER A 107 -11.29 4.16 5.39
C SER A 107 -12.38 3.31 4.75
N MET A 108 -12.41 3.24 3.42
CA MET A 108 -13.42 2.46 2.69
C MET A 108 -13.14 0.96 2.78
N VAL A 109 -11.87 0.55 2.69
CA VAL A 109 -11.48 -0.85 2.89
C VAL A 109 -11.74 -1.30 4.33
N ASN A 110 -11.64 -0.38 5.29
CA ASN A 110 -12.03 -0.62 6.67
C ASN A 110 -13.54 -0.85 6.79
N HIS A 111 -14.37 0.03 6.22
CA HIS A 111 -15.81 -0.09 6.38
C HIS A 111 -16.47 -1.17 5.55
N TYR A 112 -15.90 -1.56 4.41
CA TYR A 112 -16.58 -2.43 3.46
C TYR A 112 -15.77 -3.66 3.05
N THR A 113 -16.47 -4.75 2.72
CA THR A 113 -15.88 -5.91 2.04
C THR A 113 -15.71 -5.65 0.53
N ALA A 114 -15.02 -6.56 -0.16
CA ALA A 114 -14.87 -6.55 -1.62
C ALA A 114 -16.22 -6.43 -2.37
N GLU A 115 -17.28 -7.00 -1.79
CA GLU A 115 -18.65 -7.00 -2.29
C GLU A 115 -19.49 -5.82 -1.77
N LYS A 116 -18.85 -4.77 -1.24
CA LYS A 116 -19.50 -3.56 -0.72
C LYS A 116 -20.44 -3.80 0.46
N ARG A 117 -20.21 -4.86 1.23
CA ARG A 117 -20.98 -5.11 2.46
C ARG A 117 -20.32 -4.37 3.63
N PRO A 118 -21.09 -3.68 4.48
CA PRO A 118 -20.53 -3.02 5.65
C PRO A 118 -19.95 -4.07 6.61
N ARG A 119 -18.84 -3.73 7.26
CA ARG A 119 -18.25 -4.50 8.35
C ARG A 119 -18.90 -4.11 9.67
N SER A 120 -19.03 -5.07 10.56
CA SER A 120 -19.56 -4.87 11.91
C SER A 120 -18.46 -4.51 12.93
N ASP A 121 -17.19 -4.54 12.51
CA ASP A 121 -16.01 -4.33 13.35
C ASP A 121 -14.98 -3.40 12.67
N ASP A 122 -14.14 -2.76 13.49
CA ASP A 122 -12.95 -2.01 13.04
C ASP A 122 -11.74 -2.41 13.90
N ALA A 123 -10.76 -3.05 13.27
CA ALA A 123 -9.58 -3.58 13.96
C ALA A 123 -8.71 -2.50 14.61
N TYR A 124 -8.80 -1.25 14.16
CA TYR A 124 -8.01 -0.12 14.64
C TYR A 124 -8.77 0.77 15.63
N THR A 125 -9.97 0.37 16.04
CA THR A 125 -10.80 1.11 16.99
C THR A 125 -10.72 0.48 18.39
N ALA A 126 -10.71 1.32 19.43
CA ALA A 126 -10.82 0.84 20.80
C ALA A 126 -12.16 0.12 21.04
N GLY A 127 -12.10 -1.13 21.49
CA GLY A 127 -13.25 -2.02 21.64
C GLY A 127 -13.62 -2.77 20.36
N GLY A 128 -12.94 -2.53 19.23
CA GLY A 128 -13.22 -3.18 17.95
C GLY A 128 -14.53 -2.73 17.29
N VAL A 129 -15.14 -1.64 17.76
CA VAL A 129 -16.45 -1.18 17.28
C VAL A 129 -16.34 -0.47 15.92
N ALA A 130 -17.28 -0.73 15.03
CA ALA A 130 -17.38 -0.02 13.76
C ALA A 130 -17.95 1.41 13.93
N GLY A 131 -17.84 2.22 12.87
CA GLY A 131 -18.51 3.53 12.80
C GLY A 131 -17.83 4.66 13.57
N LYS A 132 -16.53 4.53 13.89
CA LYS A 132 -15.73 5.56 14.58
C LYS A 132 -14.85 6.42 13.66
N ARG A 133 -14.97 6.24 12.35
CA ARG A 133 -14.39 7.12 11.33
C ARG A 133 -15.40 7.32 10.19
N PRO A 134 -15.32 8.40 9.40
CA PRO A 134 -16.13 8.57 8.20
C PRO A 134 -15.57 7.80 7.01
N ASP A 135 -16.43 7.58 6.00
CA ASP A 135 -15.98 7.23 4.65
C ASP A 135 -15.13 8.36 4.06
N ARG A 136 -14.00 8.02 3.45
CA ARG A 136 -13.01 8.97 2.91
C ARG A 136 -12.55 9.95 4.00
N ALA A 137 -12.17 9.36 5.13
CA ALA A 137 -11.83 10.05 6.38
C ALA A 137 -10.87 11.23 6.19
N THR A 138 -9.83 11.10 5.36
CA THR A 138 -8.87 12.18 5.13
C THR A 138 -9.54 13.45 4.60
N THR A 139 -10.48 13.32 3.64
CA THR A 139 -11.20 14.47 3.09
C THR A 139 -12.09 15.12 4.15
N VAL A 140 -12.88 14.32 4.86
CA VAL A 140 -13.81 14.81 5.89
C VAL A 140 -13.06 15.50 7.03
N TYR A 141 -12.01 14.87 7.56
CA TYR A 141 -11.19 15.42 8.63
C TYR A 141 -10.46 16.70 8.22
N THR A 142 -10.00 16.80 6.97
CA THR A 142 -9.40 18.03 6.44
C THR A 142 -10.38 19.19 6.46
N GLN A 143 -11.61 18.95 6.02
CA GLN A 143 -12.67 19.96 5.99
C GLN A 143 -13.03 20.42 7.42
N ARG A 144 -13.15 19.48 8.36
CA ARG A 144 -13.42 19.79 9.77
C ARG A 144 -12.27 20.52 10.46
N ALA A 145 -11.02 20.18 10.16
CA ALA A 145 -9.86 20.92 10.67
C ALA A 145 -9.87 22.38 10.18
N LYS A 146 -10.20 22.62 8.90
CA LYS A 146 -10.33 23.97 8.33
C LYS A 146 -11.52 24.74 8.88
N GLU A 147 -12.61 24.06 9.21
CA GLU A 147 -13.77 24.64 9.89
C GLU A 147 -13.45 25.02 11.35
N ALA A 148 -12.70 24.18 12.05
CA ALA A 148 -12.27 24.41 13.41
C ALA A 148 -11.40 25.66 13.53
N PHE A 149 -10.42 25.82 12.63
CA PHE A 149 -9.52 26.98 12.60
C PHE A 149 -9.22 27.44 11.17
N LYS A 150 -9.88 28.54 10.74
CA LYS A 150 -9.63 29.16 9.44
C LYS A 150 -8.21 29.71 9.35
N GLY A 151 -7.59 29.56 8.17
CA GLY A 151 -6.25 30.08 7.88
C GLY A 151 -5.09 29.21 8.37
N VAL A 152 -5.36 28.18 9.18
CA VAL A 152 -4.34 27.19 9.56
C VAL A 152 -4.08 26.26 8.37
N PRO A 153 -2.81 26.06 7.96
CA PRO A 153 -2.48 25.07 6.94
C PRO A 153 -2.90 23.66 7.34
N VAL A 154 -3.36 22.87 6.35
CA VAL A 154 -3.65 21.45 6.53
C VAL A 154 -2.86 20.63 5.53
N ILE A 155 -2.05 19.72 6.07
CA ILE A 155 -1.25 18.76 5.33
C ILE A 155 -1.92 17.39 5.42
N ILE A 156 -2.09 16.72 4.29
CA ILE A 156 -2.69 15.37 4.23
C ILE A 156 -1.65 14.32 3.88
N GLY A 157 -1.77 13.12 4.45
CA GLY A 157 -0.86 12.01 4.19
C GLY A 157 -1.48 10.64 4.48
N GLY A 158 -0.62 9.63 4.59
CA GLY A 158 -1.02 8.24 4.80
C GLY A 158 -1.50 7.53 3.52
N ILE A 159 -1.97 6.29 3.67
CA ILE A 159 -2.34 5.41 2.56
C ILE A 159 -3.45 6.04 1.70
N GLU A 160 -4.51 6.54 2.33
CA GLU A 160 -5.68 7.06 1.63
C GLU A 160 -5.37 8.29 0.77
N ALA A 161 -4.55 9.22 1.27
CA ALA A 161 -4.12 10.39 0.51
C ALA A 161 -3.11 10.01 -0.58
N SER A 162 -2.10 9.21 -0.22
CA SER A 162 -1.07 8.75 -1.16
C SER A 162 -1.71 8.12 -2.39
N LEU A 163 -2.61 7.15 -2.20
CA LEU A 163 -3.23 6.39 -3.30
C LEU A 163 -4.35 7.15 -4.03
N ARG A 164 -4.62 8.42 -3.71
CA ARG A 164 -5.60 9.28 -4.40
C ARG A 164 -5.00 10.59 -4.88
N ARG A 165 -3.68 10.63 -5.12
CA ARG A 165 -2.95 11.85 -5.52
C ARG A 165 -3.22 12.32 -6.95
N ILE A 166 -3.71 11.45 -7.82
CA ILE A 166 -4.19 11.76 -9.19
C ILE A 166 -5.61 11.23 -9.38
N ALA A 167 -6.23 11.51 -10.54
CA ALA A 167 -7.49 10.92 -10.95
C ALA A 167 -7.42 9.38 -10.87
N GLN A 168 -8.43 8.76 -10.24
CA GLN A 168 -8.41 7.33 -9.92
C GLN A 168 -9.81 6.73 -9.90
N TYR A 169 -9.91 5.46 -10.28
CA TYR A 169 -11.15 4.69 -10.23
C TYR A 169 -11.54 4.33 -8.79
N ASP A 170 -12.66 4.87 -8.32
CA ASP A 170 -13.22 4.56 -7.02
C ASP A 170 -14.19 3.39 -7.13
N HIS A 171 -13.80 2.22 -6.62
CA HIS A 171 -14.64 0.99 -6.66
C HIS A 171 -16.02 1.19 -6.01
N TRP A 172 -16.07 2.03 -4.97
CA TRP A 172 -17.27 2.23 -4.16
C TRP A 172 -18.33 3.00 -4.94
N SER A 173 -17.98 4.15 -5.51
CA SER A 173 -18.89 4.93 -6.38
C SER A 173 -18.96 4.44 -7.83
N GLN A 174 -18.04 3.56 -8.26
CA GLN A 174 -17.90 3.09 -9.65
C GLN A 174 -17.64 4.21 -10.66
N THR A 175 -16.97 5.28 -10.23
CA THR A 175 -16.64 6.43 -11.07
C THR A 175 -15.16 6.75 -10.98
N ILE A 176 -14.65 7.47 -11.98
CA ILE A 176 -13.38 8.15 -11.82
C ILE A 176 -13.59 9.34 -10.89
N ARG A 177 -12.81 9.42 -9.82
CA ARG A 177 -12.75 10.58 -8.93
C ARG A 177 -11.53 11.42 -9.26
N ARG A 178 -11.62 12.71 -8.92
CA ARG A 178 -10.49 13.64 -8.95
C ARG A 178 -9.42 13.20 -7.96
N SER A 179 -8.26 13.85 -8.04
CA SER A 179 -7.30 13.84 -6.95
C SER A 179 -8.00 14.25 -5.64
N ILE A 180 -7.51 13.76 -4.51
CA ILE A 180 -8.04 14.11 -3.19
C ILE A 180 -7.85 15.60 -2.88
N LEU A 181 -6.85 16.27 -3.48
CA LEU A 181 -6.50 17.67 -3.21
C LEU A 181 -7.63 18.68 -3.53
N PRO A 182 -8.26 18.64 -4.73
CA PRO A 182 -9.45 19.45 -5.01
C PRO A 182 -10.61 19.26 -4.02
N ASP A 183 -10.88 18.02 -3.62
CA ASP A 183 -12.03 17.66 -2.77
C ASP A 183 -11.79 18.04 -1.29
N SER A 184 -10.57 17.80 -0.79
CA SER A 184 -10.20 18.10 0.61
C SER A 184 -9.84 19.56 0.84
N LYS A 185 -9.40 20.27 -0.22
CA LYS A 185 -8.82 21.61 -0.15
C LYS A 185 -7.58 21.70 0.75
N ALA A 186 -6.90 20.58 0.99
CA ALA A 186 -5.63 20.55 1.72
C ALA A 186 -4.59 21.42 1.01
N ASP A 187 -3.68 22.01 1.78
CA ASP A 187 -2.66 22.91 1.26
C ASP A 187 -1.49 22.14 0.64
N LEU A 188 -1.18 20.96 1.19
CA LEU A 188 -0.12 20.07 0.72
C LEU A 188 -0.48 18.60 0.97
N LEU A 189 -0.14 17.72 0.03
CA LEU A 189 -0.24 16.27 0.17
C LEU A 189 1.16 15.66 0.23
N LEU A 190 1.42 14.80 1.22
CA LEU A 190 2.65 14.03 1.35
C LEU A 190 2.36 12.56 1.01
N PHE A 191 3.17 11.97 0.13
CA PHE A 191 3.04 10.58 -0.31
C PHE A 191 4.37 9.84 -0.29
N GLY A 192 4.31 8.51 -0.25
CA GLY A 192 5.51 7.69 -0.08
C GLY A 192 5.88 7.54 1.40
N ASN A 193 7.14 7.20 1.66
CA ASN A 193 7.77 7.39 2.97
C ASN A 193 8.10 8.88 3.14
N ALA A 194 7.25 9.59 3.87
CA ALA A 194 7.24 11.05 3.93
C ALA A 194 8.03 11.64 5.11
N GLU A 195 8.83 10.85 5.83
CA GLU A 195 9.57 11.29 7.01
C GLU A 195 10.43 12.54 6.74
N ARG A 196 11.25 12.53 5.67
CA ARG A 196 12.06 13.71 5.33
C ARG A 196 11.19 14.89 4.90
N ALA A 197 10.13 14.64 4.12
CA ALA A 197 9.24 15.67 3.63
C ALA A 197 8.49 16.37 4.77
N VAL A 198 7.96 15.62 5.75
CA VAL A 198 7.21 16.21 6.87
C VAL A 198 8.13 17.02 7.80
N VAL A 199 9.36 16.54 8.02
CA VAL A 199 10.38 17.27 8.80
C VAL A 199 10.76 18.58 8.09
N GLU A 200 11.03 18.51 6.79
CA GLU A 200 11.40 19.69 6.00
C GLU A 200 10.27 20.73 5.94
N VAL A 201 9.03 20.30 5.70
CA VAL A 201 7.86 21.19 5.72
C VAL A 201 7.70 21.82 7.09
N ALA A 202 7.82 21.05 8.17
CA ALA A 202 7.66 21.57 9.53
C ALA A 202 8.66 22.67 9.86
N HIS A 203 9.95 22.45 9.53
CA HIS A 203 10.98 23.45 9.76
C HIS A 203 10.81 24.70 8.88
N ARG A 204 10.41 24.55 7.62
CA ARG A 204 10.18 25.70 6.71
C ARG A 204 9.00 26.55 7.16
N VAL A 205 7.87 25.93 7.51
CA VAL A 205 6.70 26.65 8.07
C VAL A 205 7.06 27.30 9.41
N ALA A 206 7.82 26.62 10.27
CA ALA A 206 8.32 27.18 11.52
C ALA A 206 9.25 28.39 11.32
N SER A 207 9.95 28.44 10.18
CA SER A 207 10.80 29.56 9.77
C SER A 207 10.02 30.71 9.13
N GLY A 208 8.68 30.62 9.08
CA GLY A 208 7.79 31.64 8.55
C GLY A 208 7.49 31.51 7.05
N GLU A 209 7.96 30.44 6.40
CA GLU A 209 7.67 30.24 4.98
C GLU A 209 6.20 29.86 4.76
N ASN A 210 5.58 30.45 3.73
CA ASN A 210 4.21 30.14 3.39
C ASN A 210 4.12 28.73 2.79
N ILE A 211 3.22 27.89 3.33
CA ILE A 211 2.99 26.52 2.86
C ILE A 211 2.74 26.44 1.34
N LYS A 212 2.16 27.48 0.73
CA LYS A 212 1.85 27.52 -0.71
C LYS A 212 3.08 27.73 -1.59
N GLU A 213 4.19 28.21 -1.02
CA GLU A 213 5.46 28.46 -1.71
C GLU A 213 6.39 27.23 -1.64
N ILE A 214 6.14 26.34 -0.68
CA ILE A 214 6.84 25.05 -0.52
C ILE A 214 6.42 24.09 -1.62
N THR A 215 7.14 24.16 -2.75
CA THR A 215 6.76 23.52 -4.01
C THR A 215 7.80 22.56 -4.58
N ASP A 216 8.94 22.42 -3.90
CA ASP A 216 10.18 21.78 -4.37
C ASP A 216 10.61 20.55 -3.56
N ILE A 217 9.79 20.12 -2.60
CA ILE A 217 10.06 18.94 -1.75
C ILE A 217 9.62 17.65 -2.45
N ARG A 218 10.48 16.64 -2.47
CA ARG A 218 10.15 15.31 -3.02
C ARG A 218 9.07 14.61 -2.19
N GLY A 219 8.22 13.81 -2.85
CA GLY A 219 7.11 13.13 -2.19
C GLY A 219 5.96 14.05 -1.79
N THR A 220 5.86 15.23 -2.40
CA THR A 220 4.74 16.15 -2.17
C THR A 220 3.90 16.39 -3.43
N ALA A 221 2.62 16.72 -3.24
CA ALA A 221 1.72 17.16 -4.28
C ALA A 221 0.87 18.34 -3.82
N TYR A 222 0.57 19.26 -4.74
CA TYR A 222 -0.15 20.50 -4.44
C TYR A 222 -0.91 21.02 -5.67
N MET A 223 -1.87 21.92 -5.41
CA MET A 223 -2.66 22.56 -6.47
C MET A 223 -1.97 23.82 -6.97
N ARG A 224 -1.84 24.00 -8.29
CA ARG A 224 -1.28 25.21 -8.92
C ARG A 224 -1.98 25.59 -10.22
N GLN A 225 -1.57 26.72 -10.80
CA GLN A 225 -2.01 27.21 -12.12
C GLN A 225 -0.80 27.45 -13.02
N GLY A 226 -0.94 27.11 -14.31
CA GLY A 226 0.13 27.23 -15.31
C GLY A 226 1.25 26.21 -15.13
N ILE A 227 2.40 26.44 -15.75
CA ILE A 227 3.68 25.71 -15.64
C ILE A 227 4.74 26.69 -15.10
N PRO A 228 5.65 26.30 -14.18
CA PRO A 228 6.63 27.25 -13.68
C PRO A 228 7.62 27.60 -14.80
N LYS A 229 8.11 28.85 -14.83
CA LYS A 229 9.10 29.28 -15.83
C LYS A 229 10.32 28.36 -15.81
N GLY A 230 10.90 28.09 -16.99
CA GLY A 230 12.08 27.22 -17.11
C GLY A 230 11.76 25.74 -17.27
N TRP A 231 10.50 25.31 -17.11
CA TRP A 231 10.12 23.90 -17.22
C TRP A 231 9.76 23.50 -18.64
N THR A 232 10.20 22.30 -19.00
CA THR A 232 9.79 21.57 -20.21
C THR A 232 8.60 20.69 -19.90
N VAL A 233 7.56 20.73 -20.74
CA VAL A 233 6.43 19.80 -20.66
C VAL A 233 6.65 18.66 -21.66
N LEU A 234 6.66 17.43 -21.14
CA LEU A 234 6.42 16.23 -21.94
C LEU A 234 4.91 15.96 -21.96
N ASP A 235 4.25 16.27 -23.06
CA ASP A 235 2.79 16.18 -23.16
C ASP A 235 2.35 14.75 -23.49
N SER A 236 1.73 14.09 -22.51
CA SER A 236 1.21 12.72 -22.61
C SER A 236 -0.32 12.71 -22.61
N SER A 237 -0.96 13.82 -23.00
CA SER A 237 -2.43 13.97 -23.02
C SER A 237 -3.13 13.15 -24.10
N GLU A 238 -2.37 12.49 -24.98
CA GLU A 238 -2.83 11.58 -26.03
C GLU A 238 -2.33 10.15 -25.78
N ILE A 239 -3.04 9.16 -26.33
CA ILE A 239 -2.64 7.75 -26.27
C ILE A 239 -1.36 7.50 -27.07
N ASP A 240 -0.60 6.46 -26.72
CA ASP A 240 0.63 6.10 -27.43
C ASP A 240 0.33 5.87 -28.93
N ALA A 241 1.12 6.46 -29.83
CA ALA A 241 1.08 6.20 -31.26
C ALA A 241 2.08 5.11 -31.67
N ASP A 242 1.78 4.37 -32.74
CA ASP A 242 2.74 3.48 -33.41
C ASP A 242 3.74 4.33 -34.23
N LYS A 243 4.58 5.08 -33.53
CA LYS A 243 5.67 5.88 -34.10
C LYS A 243 7.01 5.14 -33.98
N SER A 244 7.93 5.51 -34.87
CA SER A 244 9.29 4.98 -35.01
C SER A 244 10.07 4.91 -33.69
N LEU A 245 10.95 3.90 -33.56
CA LEU A 245 11.89 3.73 -32.43
C LEU A 245 13.02 4.78 -32.40
N ASN A 246 13.04 5.71 -33.36
CA ASN A 246 14.04 6.78 -33.42
C ASN A 246 13.82 7.79 -32.29
N HIS A 247 14.87 8.03 -31.50
CA HIS A 247 14.87 9.00 -30.39
C HIS A 247 15.71 10.22 -30.79
N PRO A 248 15.08 11.31 -31.29
CA PRO A 248 15.81 12.53 -31.65
C PRO A 248 16.51 13.14 -30.44
N GLN A 249 17.62 13.85 -30.70
CA GLN A 249 18.26 14.70 -29.70
C GLN A 249 17.34 15.87 -29.36
N THR A 250 17.50 16.43 -28.15
CA THR A 250 16.75 17.64 -27.77
C THR A 250 17.17 18.80 -28.67
N ASP A 251 16.20 19.33 -29.42
CA ASP A 251 16.30 20.64 -30.06
C ASP A 251 15.72 21.68 -29.08
N PRO A 252 16.52 22.67 -28.62
CA PRO A 252 16.07 23.73 -27.72
C PRO A 252 14.88 24.56 -28.22
N TYR A 253 14.58 24.49 -29.52
CA TYR A 253 13.47 25.21 -30.19
C TYR A 253 12.31 24.30 -30.59
N ALA A 254 12.33 23.01 -30.21
CA ALA A 254 11.24 22.09 -30.51
C ALA A 254 9.96 22.47 -29.74
N ASP A 255 9.07 23.22 -30.40
CA ASP A 255 7.68 23.34 -30.00
C ASP A 255 6.82 22.44 -30.89
N THR A 256 6.43 21.30 -30.33
CA THR A 256 5.62 20.31 -31.06
C THR A 256 4.12 20.60 -30.96
N SER A 257 3.71 21.62 -30.18
CA SER A 257 2.32 22.04 -30.04
C SER A 257 1.76 22.70 -31.31
N ALA A 258 2.62 23.07 -32.27
CA ALA A 258 2.24 23.69 -33.54
C ALA A 258 1.55 22.74 -34.55
N LYS A 259 1.45 21.43 -34.26
CA LYS A 259 0.82 20.46 -35.19
C LYS A 259 -0.69 20.64 -35.38
N ASP A 260 -1.36 21.42 -34.52
CA ASP A 260 -2.80 21.74 -34.64
C ASP A 260 -3.09 23.01 -35.46
N LYS A 261 -2.10 23.66 -36.10
CA LYS A 261 -2.32 24.87 -36.92
C LYS A 261 -2.28 24.66 -38.44
N GLN A 262 -2.08 23.44 -38.93
CA GLN A 262 -2.15 23.13 -40.37
C GLN A 262 -3.40 22.31 -40.69
N GLY A 263 -4.52 23.01 -40.86
CA GLY A 263 -5.74 22.42 -41.37
C GLY A 263 -6.99 23.22 -41.03
N CYS A 264 -7.11 24.44 -41.55
CA CYS A 264 -8.40 25.13 -41.81
C CYS A 264 -8.10 26.46 -42.53
N THR A 265 -7.98 26.43 -43.85
CA THR A 265 -8.47 27.56 -44.66
C THR A 265 -9.98 27.37 -44.73
N ASP A 266 -10.72 28.06 -43.86
CA ASP A 266 -12.04 28.60 -44.19
C ASP A 266 -12.48 29.58 -43.11
N ASN A 267 -12.65 30.83 -43.55
CA ASN A 267 -13.23 31.91 -42.79
C ASN A 267 -14.74 31.65 -42.62
N SER A 268 -15.19 31.29 -41.41
CA SER A 268 -16.40 31.86 -40.80
C SER A 268 -16.70 31.25 -39.42
N ASN A 269 -16.96 32.14 -38.46
CA ASN A 269 -17.67 31.91 -37.19
C ASN A 269 -17.13 30.79 -36.27
N GLN A 270 -16.08 31.10 -35.51
CA GLN A 270 -15.84 30.42 -34.23
C GLN A 270 -16.03 31.40 -33.07
N ALA A 271 -17.06 31.12 -32.27
CA ALA A 271 -17.25 31.70 -30.96
C ALA A 271 -15.94 31.59 -30.15
N LYS A 272 -15.50 32.72 -29.59
CA LYS A 272 -14.34 32.81 -28.68
C LYS A 272 -14.61 31.98 -27.42
N SER A 273 -14.35 30.67 -27.46
CA SER A 273 -14.12 29.92 -26.24
C SER A 273 -12.73 30.32 -25.73
N ASN A 274 -12.67 31.05 -24.62
CA ASN A 274 -11.44 31.28 -23.85
C ASN A 274 -10.87 29.93 -23.34
N LYS A 275 -10.31 29.10 -24.23
CA LYS A 275 -9.63 27.87 -23.83
C LYS A 275 -8.32 28.27 -23.14
N ILE A 276 -8.26 28.14 -21.82
CA ILE A 276 -7.04 28.34 -21.05
C ILE A 276 -6.00 27.31 -21.53
N ASN A 277 -4.90 27.78 -22.11
CA ASN A 277 -3.81 26.91 -22.55
C ASN A 277 -3.27 26.12 -21.33
N PRO A 278 -3.35 24.78 -21.33
CA PRO A 278 -2.92 24.00 -20.18
C PRO A 278 -1.41 24.09 -19.94
N ASN A 279 -0.63 24.40 -20.97
CA ASN A 279 0.83 24.51 -20.92
C ASN A 279 1.32 25.96 -20.76
N GLN A 280 0.43 26.89 -20.36
CA GLN A 280 0.80 28.29 -20.12
C GLN A 280 1.99 28.40 -19.15
N GLY A 281 3.07 29.05 -19.57
CA GLY A 281 4.29 29.26 -18.78
C GLY A 281 5.41 28.24 -19.02
N ALA A 282 5.17 27.19 -19.81
CA ALA A 282 6.20 26.24 -20.21
C ALA A 282 7.22 26.88 -21.15
N THR A 283 8.51 26.51 -21.01
CA THR A 283 9.57 26.93 -21.93
C THR A 283 9.43 26.23 -23.28
N GLN A 284 9.12 24.94 -23.26
CA GLN A 284 8.94 24.11 -24.44
C GLN A 284 7.92 23.00 -24.16
N VAL A 285 7.19 22.58 -25.20
CA VAL A 285 6.21 21.49 -25.14
C VAL A 285 6.57 20.43 -26.18
N ILE A 286 6.88 19.24 -25.70
CA ILE A 286 7.35 18.11 -26.49
C ILE A 286 6.34 16.95 -26.33
N ASP A 287 5.86 16.40 -27.44
CA ASP A 287 5.05 15.18 -27.47
C ASP A 287 5.81 14.03 -26.76
N PHE A 288 5.14 13.42 -25.77
CA PHE A 288 5.69 12.35 -24.94
C PHE A 288 6.25 11.17 -25.75
N ASP A 289 5.66 10.87 -26.92
CA ASP A 289 6.09 9.76 -27.77
C ASP A 289 7.41 10.01 -28.51
N GLN A 290 7.84 11.27 -28.64
CA GLN A 290 9.11 11.59 -29.29
C GLN A 290 10.31 11.06 -28.50
N ARG A 291 10.16 10.84 -27.18
CA ARG A 291 11.19 10.23 -26.33
C ARG A 291 12.56 10.90 -26.49
N THR A 292 12.53 12.23 -26.51
CA THR A 292 13.69 13.08 -26.76
C THR A 292 14.81 12.82 -25.75
N LYS A 293 16.03 12.61 -26.25
CA LYS A 293 17.23 12.42 -25.42
C LYS A 293 17.80 13.77 -24.97
N GLY A 294 18.38 13.82 -23.76
CA GLY A 294 19.08 15.00 -23.25
C GLY A 294 18.23 15.95 -22.40
N LEU A 295 16.93 15.69 -22.23
CA LEU A 295 16.09 16.46 -21.31
C LEU A 295 16.51 16.26 -19.86
N LYS A 296 16.79 17.37 -19.17
CA LYS A 296 17.05 17.41 -17.72
C LYS A 296 15.80 17.04 -16.95
N ARG A 297 15.85 15.98 -16.14
CA ARG A 297 14.67 15.41 -15.48
C ARG A 297 14.09 16.34 -14.41
N GLU A 298 14.97 17.07 -13.74
CA GLU A 298 14.71 18.07 -12.71
C GLU A 298 14.02 19.35 -13.21
N GLU A 299 14.01 19.56 -14.54
CA GLU A 299 13.37 20.69 -15.23
C GLU A 299 12.32 20.20 -16.26
N THR A 300 11.94 18.93 -16.18
CA THR A 300 10.94 18.33 -17.07
C THR A 300 9.76 17.78 -16.26
N VAL A 301 8.55 18.16 -16.65
CA VAL A 301 7.31 17.64 -16.09
C VAL A 301 6.55 16.86 -17.16
N ILE A 302 5.95 15.73 -16.79
CA ILE A 302 5.05 14.99 -17.69
C ILE A 302 3.62 15.43 -17.43
N ARG A 303 2.96 15.94 -18.47
CA ARG A 303 1.52 16.24 -18.43
C ARG A 303 0.74 14.96 -18.71
N LEU A 304 -0.02 14.51 -17.72
CA LEU A 304 -0.97 13.43 -17.84
C LEU A 304 -2.28 13.95 -18.47
N PRO A 305 -3.06 13.08 -19.14
CA PRO A 305 -4.41 13.41 -19.56
C PRO A 305 -5.23 13.97 -18.37
N SER A 306 -6.05 14.99 -18.64
CA SER A 306 -6.85 15.66 -17.62
C SER A 306 -7.86 14.72 -16.97
N PHE A 307 -8.33 15.08 -15.77
CA PHE A 307 -9.43 14.37 -15.12
C PHE A 307 -10.66 14.24 -16.04
N GLU A 308 -11.02 15.33 -16.73
CA GLU A 308 -12.16 15.38 -17.64
C GLU A 308 -11.98 14.42 -18.83
N GLN A 309 -10.75 14.24 -19.32
CA GLN A 309 -10.42 13.26 -20.36
C GLN A 309 -10.50 11.83 -19.84
N VAL A 310 -9.80 11.51 -18.74
CA VAL A 310 -9.74 10.12 -18.24
C VAL A 310 -11.07 9.64 -17.65
N ALA A 311 -11.95 10.55 -17.24
CA ALA A 311 -13.30 10.21 -16.80
C ALA A 311 -14.21 9.79 -17.98
N LYS A 312 -13.87 10.15 -19.22
CA LYS A 312 -14.67 9.90 -20.43
C LYS A 312 -14.04 8.87 -21.37
N ASP A 313 -12.71 8.75 -21.41
CA ASP A 313 -12.00 7.80 -22.28
C ASP A 313 -11.18 6.78 -21.46
N ARG A 314 -11.61 5.51 -21.55
CA ARG A 314 -10.97 4.39 -20.87
C ARG A 314 -9.53 4.12 -21.36
N TYR A 315 -9.20 4.44 -22.62
CA TYR A 315 -7.85 4.31 -23.17
C TYR A 315 -6.91 5.34 -22.54
N LEU A 316 -7.36 6.60 -22.43
CA LEU A 316 -6.59 7.64 -21.74
C LEU A 316 -6.42 7.31 -20.25
N TYR A 317 -7.43 6.70 -19.61
CA TYR A 317 -7.28 6.22 -18.24
C TYR A 317 -6.20 5.13 -18.11
N ALA A 318 -6.21 4.12 -18.99
CA ALA A 318 -5.20 3.06 -19.00
C ALA A 318 -3.79 3.61 -19.30
N HIS A 319 -3.68 4.53 -20.26
CA HIS A 319 -2.46 5.23 -20.62
C HIS A 319 -1.90 6.03 -19.44
N THR A 320 -2.76 6.81 -18.77
CA THR A 320 -2.39 7.57 -17.56
C THR A 320 -1.81 6.64 -16.50
N SER A 321 -2.46 5.50 -16.24
CA SER A 321 -1.96 4.51 -15.29
C SER A 321 -0.56 4.02 -15.70
N ARG A 322 -0.35 3.66 -16.97
CA ARG A 322 0.96 3.22 -17.45
C ARG A 322 2.04 4.28 -17.23
N VAL A 323 1.81 5.50 -17.70
CA VAL A 323 2.77 6.62 -17.63
C VAL A 323 3.12 6.92 -16.17
N PHE A 324 2.10 6.96 -15.31
CA PHE A 324 2.28 7.14 -13.87
C PHE A 324 3.22 6.09 -13.26
N HIS A 325 2.99 4.80 -13.53
CA HIS A 325 3.77 3.72 -12.91
C HIS A 325 5.23 3.67 -13.39
N LEU A 326 5.53 4.23 -14.57
CA LEU A 326 6.91 4.38 -15.03
C LEU A 326 7.69 5.39 -14.18
N GLU A 327 7.03 6.40 -13.61
CA GLU A 327 7.63 7.49 -12.83
C GLU A 327 7.63 7.21 -11.30
N THR A 328 7.67 5.94 -10.92
CA THR A 328 7.71 5.49 -9.50
C THR A 328 9.13 5.27 -8.96
N ASN A 329 10.15 5.20 -9.82
CA ASN A 329 11.54 5.04 -9.38
C ASN A 329 12.15 6.39 -8.97
N PRO A 330 12.50 6.62 -7.69
CA PRO A 330 13.02 7.92 -7.24
C PRO A 330 14.32 8.34 -7.95
N GLY A 331 15.12 7.41 -8.48
CA GLY A 331 16.37 7.72 -9.18
C GLY A 331 16.20 8.33 -10.59
N ASN A 332 15.04 8.16 -11.22
CA ASN A 332 14.78 8.70 -12.56
C ASN A 332 13.38 9.28 -12.76
N ALA A 333 12.57 9.35 -11.70
CA ALA A 333 11.24 9.91 -11.76
C ALA A 333 11.28 11.40 -12.14
N ARG A 334 10.38 11.80 -13.03
CA ARG A 334 10.06 13.21 -13.31
C ARG A 334 8.91 13.69 -12.44
N SER A 335 8.75 15.00 -12.35
CA SER A 335 7.50 15.57 -11.85
C SER A 335 6.34 15.19 -12.78
N LEU A 336 5.15 15.03 -12.22
CA LEU A 336 3.91 14.81 -12.97
C LEU A 336 2.96 15.98 -12.77
N ILE A 337 2.14 16.27 -13.77
CA ILE A 337 1.08 17.27 -13.67
C ILE A 337 -0.21 16.72 -14.31
N GLN A 338 -1.35 16.91 -13.63
CA GLN A 338 -2.66 16.54 -14.15
C GLN A 338 -3.65 17.68 -13.95
N ARG A 339 -4.39 18.02 -15.02
CA ARG A 339 -5.42 19.05 -14.98
C ARG A 339 -6.71 18.53 -14.31
N HIS A 340 -7.28 19.32 -13.41
CA HIS A 340 -8.58 19.10 -12.77
C HIS A 340 -9.39 20.42 -12.80
N GLY A 341 -10.34 20.54 -13.74
CA GLY A 341 -11.02 21.81 -14.02
C GLY A 341 -10.03 22.87 -14.52
N GLU A 342 -9.96 24.01 -13.84
CA GLU A 342 -9.09 25.15 -14.19
C GLU A 342 -7.71 25.13 -13.52
N ARG A 343 -7.43 24.12 -12.68
CA ARG A 343 -6.19 24.04 -11.91
C ARG A 343 -5.49 22.71 -12.12
N ASP A 344 -4.18 22.73 -11.97
CA ASP A 344 -3.35 21.53 -12.06
C ASP A 344 -3.03 20.98 -10.68
N VAL A 345 -3.05 19.67 -10.55
CA VAL A 345 -2.37 18.94 -9.47
C VAL A 345 -0.93 18.70 -9.94
N TRP A 346 0.03 19.21 -9.19
CA TRP A 346 1.45 18.96 -9.40
C TRP A 346 1.92 17.87 -8.42
N LEU A 347 2.73 16.94 -8.92
CA LEU A 347 3.38 15.92 -8.12
C LEU A 347 4.89 16.04 -8.30
N ASN A 348 5.59 16.30 -7.20
CA ASN A 348 7.04 16.19 -7.19
C ASN A 348 7.46 14.71 -7.27
N PRO A 349 8.71 14.42 -7.67
CA PRO A 349 9.21 13.05 -7.75
C PRO A 349 9.07 12.31 -6.41
N PRO A 350 8.94 10.96 -6.41
CA PRO A 350 8.85 10.15 -5.19
C PRO A 350 10.02 10.40 -4.22
N PRO A 351 9.80 10.23 -2.91
CA PRO A 351 10.85 10.41 -1.92
C PRO A 351 12.00 9.44 -2.16
N ILE A 352 13.22 9.91 -1.91
CA ILE A 352 14.37 9.02 -1.86
C ILE A 352 14.29 8.26 -0.52
N PRO A 353 14.44 6.92 -0.53
CA PRO A 353 14.48 6.10 0.68
C PRO A 353 15.39 6.66 1.77
N LEU A 354 15.02 6.44 3.04
CA LEU A 354 15.89 6.74 4.19
C LEU A 354 17.15 5.88 4.12
N SER A 355 18.26 6.43 4.60
CA SER A 355 19.44 5.62 4.91
C SER A 355 19.11 4.64 6.05
N MET A 356 19.92 3.59 6.21
CA MET A 356 19.77 2.63 7.32
C MET A 356 19.83 3.34 8.68
N GLU A 357 20.71 4.33 8.84
CA GLU A 357 20.86 5.10 10.07
C GLU A 357 19.63 5.97 10.39
N GLU A 358 19.11 6.69 9.39
CA GLU A 358 17.85 7.44 9.53
C GLU A 358 16.66 6.50 9.80
N PHE A 359 16.67 5.30 9.22
CA PHE A 359 15.59 4.35 9.45
C PHE A 359 15.66 3.74 10.85
N ASP A 360 16.85 3.38 11.32
CA ASP A 360 17.07 2.87 12.68
C ASP A 360 16.64 3.91 13.73
N SER A 361 17.09 5.16 13.57
CA SER A 361 16.76 6.25 14.50
C SER A 361 15.26 6.53 14.60
N VAL A 362 14.50 6.42 13.50
CA VAL A 362 13.03 6.54 13.52
C VAL A 362 12.37 5.41 14.31
N PHE A 363 12.88 4.18 14.20
CA PHE A 363 12.34 3.00 14.91
C PHE A 363 12.82 2.90 16.36
N GLU A 364 13.87 3.62 16.73
CA GLU A 364 14.44 3.68 18.08
C GLU A 364 13.96 4.89 18.90
N LEU A 365 13.02 5.68 18.37
CA LEU A 365 12.33 6.71 19.15
C LEU A 365 11.63 6.10 20.39
N PRO A 366 11.37 6.90 21.45
CA PRO A 366 10.91 6.40 22.74
C PRO A 366 9.41 5.99 22.74
N TYR A 367 9.06 4.96 21.98
CA TYR A 367 7.71 4.40 21.94
C TYR A 367 7.37 3.65 23.22
N THR A 368 6.20 3.91 23.80
CA THR A 368 5.70 3.12 24.93
C THR A 368 5.26 1.71 24.54
N ARG A 369 5.01 1.47 23.23
CA ARG A 369 4.45 0.25 22.66
C ARG A 369 3.10 -0.16 23.26
N LYS A 370 2.35 0.82 23.79
CA LYS A 370 1.05 0.61 24.44
C LYS A 370 -0.01 1.51 23.81
N PRO A 371 -1.29 1.10 23.84
CA PRO A 371 -2.40 2.00 23.54
C PRO A 371 -2.42 3.18 24.49
N HIS A 372 -2.96 4.30 24.03
CA HIS A 372 -3.16 5.47 24.89
C HIS A 372 -4.02 5.12 26.13
N THR A 373 -3.67 5.68 27.28
CA THR A 373 -4.28 5.34 28.58
C THR A 373 -5.78 5.66 28.64
N ALA A 374 -6.25 6.63 27.84
CA ALA A 374 -7.66 7.01 27.73
C ALA A 374 -8.59 5.85 27.31
N TYR A 375 -8.07 4.80 26.66
CA TYR A 375 -8.88 3.63 26.27
C TYR A 375 -9.12 2.63 27.41
N GLY A 376 -8.43 2.78 28.55
CA GLY A 376 -8.56 1.89 29.69
C GLY A 376 -8.31 0.42 29.34
N LYS A 377 -9.32 -0.44 29.57
CA LYS A 377 -9.22 -1.90 29.33
C LYS A 377 -9.79 -2.33 27.96
N LEU A 378 -10.16 -1.38 27.10
CA LEU A 378 -10.70 -1.70 25.78
C LEU A 378 -9.61 -2.35 24.92
N LYS A 379 -9.96 -3.44 24.24
CA LYS A 379 -9.05 -4.13 23.32
C LYS A 379 -9.01 -3.40 21.98
N ILE A 380 -7.84 -3.30 21.38
CA ILE A 380 -7.66 -2.84 20.00
C ILE A 380 -7.15 -4.06 19.20
N PRO A 381 -7.99 -4.69 18.36
CA PRO A 381 -7.63 -5.94 17.68
C PRO A 381 -6.32 -5.90 16.88
N ALA A 382 -6.05 -4.77 16.20
CA ALA A 382 -4.81 -4.57 15.47
C ALA A 382 -3.59 -4.56 16.40
N TYR A 383 -3.68 -3.89 17.56
CA TYR A 383 -2.61 -3.87 18.56
C TYR A 383 -2.33 -5.27 19.14
N ASP A 384 -3.38 -6.01 19.51
CA ASP A 384 -3.25 -7.38 20.04
C ASP A 384 -2.47 -8.29 19.06
N MET A 385 -2.63 -8.07 17.75
CA MET A 385 -1.92 -8.80 16.71
C MET A 385 -0.45 -8.39 16.57
N ILE A 386 -0.13 -7.10 16.69
CA ILE A 386 1.18 -6.55 16.30
C ILE A 386 2.11 -6.20 17.47
N ARG A 387 1.65 -6.24 18.72
CA ARG A 387 2.42 -5.77 19.89
C ARG A 387 3.83 -6.38 20.05
N PHE A 388 4.00 -7.63 19.59
CA PHE A 388 5.29 -8.35 19.57
C PHE A 388 5.81 -8.62 18.15
N SER A 389 5.29 -7.89 17.17
CA SER A 389 5.79 -7.87 15.80
C SER A 389 6.83 -6.76 15.67
N ILE A 390 7.91 -7.06 14.97
CA ILE A 390 9.00 -6.13 14.71
C ILE A 390 9.19 -6.01 13.21
N ASN A 391 9.12 -4.76 12.74
CA ASN A 391 9.36 -4.44 11.34
C ASN A 391 10.87 -4.25 11.11
N ILE A 392 11.45 -5.02 10.19
CA ILE A 392 12.87 -4.97 9.82
C ILE A 392 13.13 -4.25 8.50
N MET A 393 12.09 -4.01 7.69
CA MET A 393 12.22 -3.36 6.38
C MET A 393 10.91 -2.76 5.82
N ARG A 394 11.03 -1.77 4.95
CA ARG A 394 9.94 -1.24 4.11
C ARG A 394 10.27 -1.33 2.62
N GLY A 395 9.24 -1.24 1.79
CA GLY A 395 9.32 -1.28 0.34
C GLY A 395 9.18 -2.69 -0.23
N CYS A 396 8.88 -2.75 -1.53
CA CYS A 396 8.74 -4.01 -2.25
C CYS A 396 9.02 -3.82 -3.75
N PHE A 397 10.02 -4.54 -4.29
CA PHE A 397 10.33 -4.58 -5.73
C PHE A 397 9.51 -5.64 -6.49
N GLY A 398 8.52 -6.25 -5.82
CA GLY A 398 7.71 -7.34 -6.36
C GLY A 398 6.85 -6.95 -7.55
N GLY A 399 6.35 -5.71 -7.57
CA GLY A 399 5.56 -5.14 -8.68
C GLY A 399 4.23 -5.85 -8.95
N CYS A 400 3.62 -6.50 -7.95
CA CYS A 400 2.34 -7.19 -8.12
C CYS A 400 1.24 -6.16 -8.42
N THR A 401 0.51 -6.31 -9.52
CA THR A 401 -0.38 -5.26 -10.05
C THR A 401 -1.58 -4.90 -9.17
N PHE A 402 -1.96 -5.80 -8.27
CA PHE A 402 -3.06 -5.63 -7.31
C PHE A 402 -2.58 -5.08 -5.95
N CYS A 403 -1.28 -4.92 -5.75
CA CYS A 403 -0.67 -4.46 -4.52
C CYS A 403 -0.24 -3.01 -4.67
N SER A 404 -0.46 -2.20 -3.63
CA SER A 404 -0.11 -0.77 -3.62
C SER A 404 1.15 -0.45 -2.79
N ILE A 405 1.90 -1.47 -2.34
CA ILE A 405 3.11 -1.26 -1.53
C ILE A 405 4.14 -0.48 -2.33
N THR A 406 4.32 -0.78 -3.62
CA THR A 406 5.30 -0.09 -4.45
C THR A 406 4.99 1.41 -4.59
N GLU A 407 3.71 1.77 -4.68
CA GLU A 407 3.24 3.16 -4.85
C GLU A 407 3.18 3.94 -3.54
N HIS A 408 3.15 3.24 -2.39
CA HIS A 408 3.06 3.83 -1.04
C HIS A 408 4.38 3.79 -0.25
N GLU A 409 5.09 2.66 -0.23
CA GLU A 409 6.39 2.52 0.45
C GLU A 409 7.59 2.59 -0.51
N GLY A 410 7.35 2.54 -1.82
CA GLY A 410 8.41 2.54 -2.82
C GLY A 410 8.90 1.14 -3.20
N ARG A 411 9.64 1.10 -4.31
CA ARG A 411 10.20 -0.13 -4.89
C ARG A 411 11.55 -0.55 -4.29
N ILE A 412 12.28 0.39 -3.69
CA ILE A 412 13.62 0.15 -3.13
C ILE A 412 13.44 -0.29 -1.67
N ILE A 413 14.13 -1.36 -1.28
CA ILE A 413 14.07 -1.87 0.08
C ILE A 413 14.84 -0.96 1.03
N GLN A 414 14.18 -0.51 2.10
CA GLN A 414 14.81 0.13 3.24
C GLN A 414 14.91 -0.89 4.35
N SER A 415 16.12 -1.19 4.81
CA SER A 415 16.35 -2.19 5.84
C SER A 415 16.95 -1.54 7.08
N ARG A 416 16.52 -2.00 8.25
CA ARG A 416 17.14 -1.64 9.53
C ARG A 416 18.50 -2.32 9.68
N SER A 417 19.33 -1.81 10.58
CA SER A 417 20.50 -2.54 11.02
C SER A 417 20.12 -3.72 11.90
N GLU A 418 20.96 -4.75 11.88
CA GLU A 418 20.84 -5.89 12.79
C GLU A 418 20.83 -5.42 14.26
N ASN A 419 21.67 -4.44 14.60
CA ASN A 419 21.75 -3.91 15.97
C ASN A 419 20.47 -3.20 16.39
N SER A 420 19.86 -2.40 15.52
CA SER A 420 18.59 -1.72 15.81
C SER A 420 17.47 -2.71 16.11
N VAL A 421 17.36 -3.75 15.28
CA VAL A 421 16.36 -4.80 15.45
C VAL A 421 16.57 -5.56 16.78
N ILE A 422 17.81 -5.89 17.10
CA ILE A 422 18.15 -6.57 18.37
C ILE A 422 17.79 -5.69 19.58
N ARG A 423 18.14 -4.39 19.56
CA ARG A 423 17.79 -3.46 20.65
C ARG A 423 16.28 -3.35 20.85
N GLU A 424 15.48 -3.40 19.79
CA GLU A 424 14.02 -3.41 19.92
C GLU A 424 13.51 -4.71 20.55
N ILE A 425 14.08 -5.88 20.20
CA ILE A 425 13.76 -7.15 20.86
C ILE A 425 14.08 -7.08 22.36
N GLU A 426 15.24 -6.53 22.72
CA GLU A 426 15.66 -6.33 24.11
C GLU A 426 14.72 -5.37 24.84
N THR A 427 14.35 -4.26 24.20
CA THR A 427 13.36 -3.30 24.74
C THR A 427 12.01 -3.98 25.03
N ILE A 428 11.53 -4.84 24.13
CA ILE A 428 10.30 -5.61 24.37
C ILE A 428 10.48 -6.60 25.52
N ARG A 429 11.61 -7.31 25.55
CA ARG A 429 11.92 -8.30 26.59
C ARG A 429 11.98 -7.67 27.98
N ASP A 430 12.57 -6.50 28.08
CA ASP A 430 12.93 -5.88 29.35
C ASP A 430 11.84 -4.93 29.88
N ASN A 431 11.06 -4.31 28.99
CA ASN A 431 10.10 -3.25 29.39
C ASN A 431 8.62 -3.64 29.27
N ILE A 432 8.29 -4.83 28.74
CA ILE A 432 6.90 -5.27 28.54
C ILE A 432 6.59 -6.48 29.44
N ASP A 433 5.89 -6.22 30.54
CA ASP A 433 5.62 -7.17 31.63
C ASP A 433 4.98 -8.50 31.20
N ASP A 434 4.18 -8.50 30.11
CA ASP A 434 3.48 -9.68 29.63
C ASP A 434 4.22 -10.44 28.52
N PHE A 435 5.45 -10.05 28.18
CA PHE A 435 6.27 -10.76 27.21
C PHE A 435 6.68 -12.14 27.72
N LYS A 436 6.37 -13.19 26.95
CA LYS A 436 6.64 -14.60 27.32
C LYS A 436 7.80 -15.23 26.55
N GLY A 437 8.62 -14.42 25.88
CA GLY A 437 9.74 -14.86 25.05
C GLY A 437 9.37 -15.19 23.60
N ASN A 438 8.18 -14.80 23.12
CA ASN A 438 7.75 -15.08 21.76
C ASN A 438 7.61 -13.78 20.95
N ILE A 439 8.44 -13.61 19.93
CA ILE A 439 8.27 -12.57 18.91
C ILE A 439 7.30 -13.10 17.86
N SER A 440 6.16 -12.41 17.68
CA SER A 440 5.06 -12.89 16.84
C SER A 440 5.32 -12.76 15.35
N ASP A 441 6.18 -11.82 14.96
CA ASP A 441 6.69 -11.68 13.62
C ASP A 441 8.00 -10.87 13.61
N LEU A 442 8.99 -11.30 12.81
CA LEU A 442 10.22 -10.56 12.55
C LEU A 442 10.37 -10.36 11.04
N GLY A 443 9.70 -9.35 10.51
CA GLY A 443 9.45 -9.26 9.07
C GLY A 443 9.12 -7.86 8.60
N GLY A 444 8.29 -7.77 7.57
CA GLY A 444 7.94 -6.53 6.89
C GLY A 444 6.94 -6.83 5.77
N PRO A 445 6.74 -5.92 4.81
CA PRO A 445 5.80 -6.15 3.71
C PRO A 445 6.08 -7.44 2.93
N THR A 446 7.36 -7.83 2.84
CA THR A 446 7.80 -9.14 2.37
C THR A 446 9.04 -9.57 3.16
N ALA A 447 8.89 -10.54 4.05
CA ALA A 447 9.91 -10.88 5.06
C ALA A 447 11.29 -11.19 4.48
N ASN A 448 11.33 -11.88 3.34
CA ASN A 448 12.58 -12.36 2.73
C ASN A 448 13.27 -11.36 1.79
N MET A 449 12.86 -10.09 1.80
CA MET A 449 13.52 -9.03 1.01
C MET A 449 14.54 -8.20 1.80
N TYR A 450 14.71 -8.48 3.10
CA TYR A 450 15.63 -7.74 3.96
C TYR A 450 17.05 -7.72 3.38
N ARG A 451 17.59 -6.51 3.19
CA ARG A 451 18.90 -6.19 2.57
C ARG A 451 19.08 -6.67 1.12
N LEU A 452 18.02 -7.11 0.45
CA LEU A 452 18.07 -7.35 -1.00
C LEU A 452 17.99 -6.02 -1.76
N GLN A 453 18.94 -5.80 -2.66
CA GLN A 453 19.05 -4.59 -3.47
C GLN A 453 19.57 -4.90 -4.87
N CYS A 454 19.46 -3.94 -5.79
CA CYS A 454 20.16 -4.04 -7.06
C CYS A 454 21.68 -4.10 -6.82
N LYS A 455 22.39 -4.89 -7.64
CA LYS A 455 23.85 -5.05 -7.56
C LYS A 455 24.62 -3.76 -7.90
N ASP A 456 24.01 -2.87 -8.69
CA ASP A 456 24.60 -1.61 -9.14
C ASP A 456 23.58 -0.46 -8.98
N SER A 457 24.00 0.60 -8.29
CA SER A 457 23.18 1.78 -8.00
C SER A 457 22.91 2.65 -9.23
N LYS A 458 23.81 2.70 -10.23
CA LYS A 458 23.58 3.40 -11.50
C LYS A 458 22.52 2.68 -12.32
N ILE A 459 22.56 1.34 -12.36
CA ILE A 459 21.52 0.53 -13.01
C ILE A 459 20.17 0.75 -12.30
N GLU A 460 20.17 0.69 -10.96
CA GLU A 460 18.96 0.92 -10.17
C GLU A 460 18.35 2.29 -10.44
N ALA A 461 19.17 3.34 -10.41
CA ALA A 461 18.74 4.71 -10.65
C ALA A 461 18.17 4.90 -12.07
N ALA A 462 18.71 4.23 -13.09
CA ALA A 462 18.24 4.31 -14.47
C ALA A 462 17.06 3.37 -14.80
N CYS A 463 16.74 2.41 -13.93
CA CYS A 463 15.81 1.33 -14.22
C CYS A 463 14.34 1.81 -14.36
N ARG A 464 13.65 1.33 -15.40
CA ARG A 464 12.22 1.58 -15.67
C ARG A 464 11.34 0.32 -15.57
N ARG A 465 11.88 -0.84 -15.20
CA ARG A 465 11.10 -2.09 -15.03
C ARG A 465 10.08 -1.91 -13.90
N LEU A 466 8.86 -2.43 -14.06
CA LEU A 466 7.84 -2.39 -13.01
C LEU A 466 8.06 -3.46 -11.92
N SER A 467 8.77 -4.54 -12.24
CA SER A 467 9.12 -5.61 -11.29
C SER A 467 10.55 -6.10 -11.51
N CYS A 468 11.22 -6.43 -10.42
CA CYS A 468 12.54 -7.08 -10.43
C CYS A 468 12.45 -8.61 -10.44
N VAL A 469 11.25 -9.17 -10.36
CA VAL A 469 10.98 -10.62 -10.16
C VAL A 469 9.92 -11.16 -11.11
N TYR A 470 9.66 -10.44 -12.20
CA TYR A 470 8.77 -10.84 -13.27
C TYR A 470 9.28 -10.31 -14.63
N PRO A 471 9.16 -11.09 -15.74
CA PRO A 471 8.67 -12.48 -15.80
C PRO A 471 9.60 -13.47 -15.08
N ASP A 472 10.88 -13.13 -14.99
CA ASP A 472 11.88 -13.82 -14.19
C ASP A 472 12.58 -12.85 -13.25
N ILE A 473 13.36 -13.40 -12.31
CA ILE A 473 14.23 -12.64 -11.43
C ILE A 473 15.30 -11.93 -12.27
N CYS A 474 15.37 -10.60 -12.12
CA CYS A 474 16.32 -9.75 -12.80
C CYS A 474 17.76 -10.18 -12.46
N PRO A 475 18.66 -10.37 -13.46
CA PRO A 475 20.05 -10.77 -13.22
C PRO A 475 20.84 -9.77 -12.35
N ASN A 476 20.42 -8.50 -12.36
CA ASN A 476 21.01 -7.43 -11.55
C ASN A 476 20.45 -7.37 -10.12
N MET A 477 19.45 -8.18 -9.78
CA MET A 477 18.87 -8.21 -8.43
C MET A 477 19.69 -9.14 -7.53
N GLY A 478 20.09 -8.67 -6.36
CA GLY A 478 20.64 -9.51 -5.30
C GLY A 478 19.56 -10.42 -4.73
N THR A 479 19.88 -11.71 -4.54
CA THR A 479 18.97 -12.71 -3.96
C THR A 479 19.58 -13.47 -2.78
N ASP A 480 20.65 -12.94 -2.20
CA ASP A 480 21.36 -13.54 -1.08
C ASP A 480 20.63 -13.26 0.24
N HIS A 481 20.10 -14.31 0.89
CA HIS A 481 19.38 -14.16 2.16
C HIS A 481 20.29 -14.31 3.38
N LYS A 482 21.61 -14.48 3.22
CA LYS A 482 22.57 -14.57 4.35
C LYS A 482 22.42 -13.46 5.39
N PRO A 483 22.23 -12.17 5.02
CA PRO A 483 22.03 -11.13 6.03
C PRO A 483 20.77 -11.35 6.87
N LEU A 484 19.71 -11.91 6.29
CA LEU A 484 18.47 -12.22 6.98
C LEU A 484 18.61 -13.44 7.89
N THR A 485 19.23 -14.53 7.41
CA THR A 485 19.45 -15.72 8.25
C THR A 485 20.40 -15.44 9.41
N LYS A 486 21.40 -14.56 9.20
CA LYS A 486 22.25 -14.04 10.28
C LYS A 486 21.42 -13.30 11.35
N LEU A 487 20.55 -12.38 10.94
CA LEU A 487 19.67 -11.65 11.87
C LEU A 487 18.78 -12.62 12.66
N TYR A 488 18.16 -13.59 11.99
CA TYR A 488 17.30 -14.59 12.63
C TYR A 488 18.04 -15.42 13.68
N ARG A 489 19.27 -15.87 13.36
CA ARG A 489 20.11 -16.62 14.29
C ARG A 489 20.50 -15.81 15.51
N ARG A 490 20.95 -14.56 15.30
CA ARG A 490 21.31 -13.67 16.41
C ARG A 490 20.11 -13.34 17.29
N ALA A 491 18.96 -13.04 16.69
CA ALA A 491 17.75 -12.76 17.43
C ALA A 491 17.29 -13.97 18.26
N ARG A 492 17.41 -15.19 17.70
CA ARG A 492 17.10 -16.45 18.40
C ARG A 492 18.07 -16.76 19.54
N SER A 493 19.33 -16.34 19.46
CA SER A 493 20.32 -16.56 20.53
C SER A 493 20.18 -15.61 21.72
N LEU A 494 19.30 -14.61 21.66
CA LEU A 494 19.10 -13.68 22.76
C LEU A 494 18.50 -14.38 23.98
N LYS A 495 19.15 -14.20 25.14
CA LYS A 495 18.62 -14.67 26.42
C LYS A 495 17.24 -14.03 26.67
N GLY A 496 16.28 -14.86 27.08
CA GLY A 496 14.88 -14.47 27.31
C GLY A 496 13.97 -14.59 26.08
N VAL A 497 14.55 -14.74 24.87
CA VAL A 497 13.78 -15.07 23.66
C VAL A 497 13.72 -16.58 23.50
N LYS A 498 12.51 -17.13 23.42
CA LYS A 498 12.23 -18.56 23.25
C LYS A 498 11.96 -18.92 21.79
N ARG A 499 11.16 -18.11 21.10
CA ARG A 499 10.79 -18.33 19.70
C ARG A 499 10.63 -17.02 18.95
N ILE A 500 10.99 -17.06 17.67
CA ILE A 500 10.77 -15.99 16.71
C ILE A 500 9.98 -16.59 15.56
N PHE A 501 8.78 -16.08 15.33
CA PHE A 501 7.96 -16.50 14.21
C PHE A 501 8.17 -15.58 13.01
N ILE A 502 8.06 -16.14 11.81
CA ILE A 502 7.87 -15.36 10.58
C ILE A 502 6.44 -15.59 10.11
N ALA A 503 5.58 -14.61 10.38
CA ALA A 503 4.17 -14.59 10.01
C ALA A 503 3.88 -13.64 8.83
N SER A 504 4.82 -12.76 8.51
CA SER A 504 4.84 -11.94 7.31
C SER A 504 4.87 -12.78 6.02
N GLY A 505 4.27 -12.26 4.95
CA GLY A 505 4.33 -12.89 3.63
C GLY A 505 5.77 -12.94 3.09
N LEU A 506 6.08 -13.95 2.28
CA LEU A 506 7.38 -14.09 1.63
C LEU A 506 7.23 -14.47 0.15
N ARG A 507 8.26 -14.15 -0.63
CA ARG A 507 8.35 -14.49 -2.05
C ARG A 507 9.03 -15.84 -2.21
N TYR A 508 8.22 -16.88 -2.47
CA TYR A 508 8.68 -18.26 -2.64
C TYR A 508 9.63 -18.40 -3.84
N ASP A 509 9.42 -17.62 -4.89
CA ASP A 509 10.28 -17.56 -6.07
C ASP A 509 11.69 -17.05 -5.76
N LEU A 510 11.83 -16.08 -4.83
CA LEU A 510 13.13 -15.69 -4.30
C LEU A 510 13.70 -16.76 -3.37
N ALA A 511 12.87 -17.33 -2.49
CA ALA A 511 13.31 -18.31 -1.50
C ALA A 511 13.90 -19.58 -2.15
N VAL A 512 13.36 -20.03 -3.30
CA VAL A 512 13.89 -21.20 -4.03
C VAL A 512 15.34 -21.00 -4.51
N ARG A 513 15.79 -19.76 -4.69
CA ARG A 513 17.19 -19.45 -5.03
C ARG A 513 18.16 -19.66 -3.86
N ASP A 514 17.65 -19.77 -2.64
CA ASP A 514 18.44 -19.90 -1.42
C ASP A 514 17.87 -20.99 -0.50
N PRO A 515 18.18 -22.28 -0.77
CA PRO A 515 17.69 -23.39 0.05
C PRO A 515 18.13 -23.30 1.53
N GLU A 516 19.23 -22.60 1.83
CA GLU A 516 19.70 -22.39 3.20
C GLU A 516 18.72 -21.54 4.01
N TYR A 517 18.19 -20.48 3.38
CA TYR A 517 17.11 -19.68 3.96
C TYR A 517 15.85 -20.49 4.25
N ILE A 518 15.41 -21.34 3.31
CA ILE A 518 14.24 -22.20 3.53
C ILE A 518 14.50 -23.15 4.71
N LYS A 519 15.71 -23.72 4.79
CA LYS A 519 16.09 -24.59 5.91
C LYS A 519 16.00 -23.84 7.25
N GLU A 520 16.58 -22.64 7.38
CA GLU A 520 16.50 -21.84 8.61
C GLU A 520 15.03 -21.52 8.98
N LEU A 521 14.26 -21.02 8.00
CA LEU A 521 12.86 -20.64 8.15
C LEU A 521 12.01 -21.78 8.72
N VAL A 522 12.06 -22.95 8.07
CA VAL A 522 11.24 -24.12 8.41
C VAL A 522 11.67 -24.74 9.74
N THR A 523 12.99 -24.87 9.95
CA THR A 523 13.57 -25.48 11.15
C THR A 523 13.30 -24.66 12.40
N HIS A 524 13.25 -23.32 12.31
CA HIS A 524 13.23 -22.48 13.51
C HIS A 524 12.02 -21.55 13.64
N HIS A 525 11.42 -21.10 12.55
CA HIS A 525 10.52 -19.94 12.59
C HIS A 525 9.08 -20.19 12.16
N VAL A 526 8.79 -21.34 11.55
CA VAL A 526 7.42 -21.73 11.20
C VAL A 526 6.74 -22.45 12.36
N GLY A 527 5.68 -21.87 12.90
CA GLY A 527 4.92 -22.37 14.06
C GLY A 527 3.97 -23.55 13.77
N GLY A 528 4.04 -24.15 12.58
CA GLY A 528 3.19 -25.26 12.14
C GLY A 528 2.50 -24.99 10.80
N ARG A 529 2.19 -23.72 10.50
CA ARG A 529 1.60 -23.32 9.22
C ARG A 529 2.36 -22.13 8.65
N LEU A 530 2.71 -22.21 7.36
CA LEU A 530 3.35 -21.13 6.64
C LEU A 530 2.41 -20.60 5.56
N LYS A 531 2.10 -19.31 5.65
CA LYS A 531 1.27 -18.60 4.68
C LYS A 531 2.09 -18.28 3.44
N ILE A 532 1.63 -18.71 2.27
CA ILE A 532 2.32 -18.43 1.00
C ILE A 532 1.30 -18.02 -0.07
N ALA A 533 1.65 -17.07 -0.93
CA ALA A 533 0.69 -16.44 -1.82
C ALA A 533 1.07 -16.67 -3.30
N PRO A 534 0.72 -17.85 -3.88
CA PRO A 534 0.79 -18.06 -5.32
C PRO A 534 -0.22 -17.19 -6.07
N GLU A 535 -1.32 -16.80 -5.41
CA GLU A 535 -2.42 -15.94 -5.89
C GLU A 535 -3.29 -16.53 -6.99
N HIS A 536 -2.71 -17.30 -7.92
CA HIS A 536 -3.43 -18.03 -8.96
C HIS A 536 -2.60 -19.22 -9.47
N THR A 537 -3.18 -20.09 -10.30
CA THR A 537 -2.47 -21.20 -10.96
C THR A 537 -2.24 -20.96 -12.45
N GLU A 538 -3.17 -20.26 -13.09
CA GLU A 538 -3.19 -20.08 -14.54
C GLU A 538 -2.38 -18.88 -15.03
N ASP A 539 -1.56 -19.10 -16.06
CA ASP A 539 -0.62 -18.10 -16.61
C ASP A 539 -1.33 -16.87 -17.20
N ASN A 540 -2.50 -17.05 -17.79
CA ASN A 540 -3.26 -15.91 -18.31
C ASN A 540 -3.60 -14.93 -17.18
N THR A 541 -3.98 -15.41 -15.99
CA THR A 541 -4.22 -14.55 -14.82
C THR A 541 -2.91 -14.07 -14.19
N LEU A 542 -1.94 -14.96 -13.98
CA LEU A 542 -0.65 -14.65 -13.33
C LEU A 542 0.16 -13.59 -14.09
N SER A 543 0.08 -13.59 -15.42
CA SER A 543 0.75 -12.58 -16.25
C SER A 543 0.18 -11.16 -16.05
N LYS A 544 -1.11 -11.03 -15.73
CA LYS A 544 -1.75 -9.75 -15.39
C LYS A 544 -1.50 -9.37 -13.93
N MET A 545 -1.17 -10.34 -13.07
CA MET A 545 -0.75 -10.13 -11.69
C MET A 545 0.75 -9.79 -11.54
N MET A 546 1.55 -10.00 -12.60
CA MET A 546 3.03 -10.00 -12.56
C MET A 546 3.59 -11.01 -11.54
N LYS A 547 3.04 -12.23 -11.56
CA LYS A 547 3.47 -13.35 -10.73
C LYS A 547 4.07 -14.45 -11.61
N PRO A 548 5.09 -15.18 -11.11
CA PRO A 548 5.60 -16.34 -11.81
C PRO A 548 4.54 -17.46 -11.86
N GLY A 549 4.71 -18.39 -12.80
CA GLY A 549 3.86 -19.58 -12.92
C GLY A 549 3.90 -20.47 -11.67
N ILE A 550 2.92 -21.37 -11.55
CA ILE A 550 2.76 -22.26 -10.38
C ILE A 550 3.94 -23.22 -10.15
N GLY A 551 4.81 -23.42 -11.15
CA GLY A 551 6.02 -24.23 -11.05
C GLY A 551 6.95 -23.82 -9.90
N SER A 552 7.15 -22.52 -9.68
CA SER A 552 7.98 -22.03 -8.58
C SER A 552 7.39 -22.37 -7.20
N TYR A 553 6.06 -22.43 -7.07
CA TYR A 553 5.40 -22.89 -5.85
C TYR A 553 5.68 -24.38 -5.60
N HIS A 554 5.62 -25.22 -6.63
CA HIS A 554 5.92 -26.65 -6.50
C HIS A 554 7.37 -26.91 -6.07
N GLN A 555 8.32 -26.15 -6.62
CA GLN A 555 9.73 -26.21 -6.20
C GLN A 555 9.89 -25.81 -4.73
N PHE A 556 9.25 -24.72 -4.31
CA PHE A 556 9.25 -24.28 -2.92
C PHE A 556 8.63 -25.34 -1.99
N LYS A 557 7.47 -25.91 -2.35
CA LYS A 557 6.80 -26.96 -1.59
C LYS A 557 7.71 -28.17 -1.37
N LYS A 558 8.42 -28.62 -2.41
CA LYS A 558 9.37 -29.74 -2.30
C LYS A 558 10.49 -29.46 -1.28
N LEU A 559 11.05 -28.25 -1.30
CA LEU A 559 12.09 -27.85 -0.33
C LEU A 559 11.51 -27.70 1.09
N PHE A 560 10.32 -27.12 1.21
CA PHE A 560 9.62 -26.97 2.48
C PHE A 560 9.34 -28.32 3.14
N GLU A 561 8.78 -29.28 2.40
CA GLU A 561 8.46 -30.63 2.90
C GLU A 561 9.74 -31.37 3.31
N ARG A 562 10.77 -31.33 2.46
CA ARG A 562 12.08 -31.93 2.76
C ARG A 562 12.67 -31.40 4.06
N TYR A 563 12.71 -30.08 4.27
CA TYR A 563 13.30 -29.50 5.47
C TYR A 563 12.39 -29.63 6.70
N SER A 564 11.07 -29.74 6.53
CA SER A 564 10.13 -30.03 7.62
C SER A 564 10.37 -31.44 8.17
N GLU A 565 10.52 -32.42 7.27
CA GLU A 565 10.84 -33.80 7.60
C GLU A 565 12.21 -33.91 8.30
N GLN A 566 13.24 -33.25 7.76
CA GLN A 566 14.57 -33.20 8.40
C GLN A 566 14.56 -32.55 9.80
N ALA A 567 13.66 -31.57 10.02
CA ALA A 567 13.48 -30.95 11.32
C ALA A 567 12.59 -31.77 12.27
N GLY A 568 12.04 -32.90 11.82
CA GLY A 568 11.10 -33.73 12.60
C GLY A 568 9.78 -33.02 12.90
N LYS A 569 9.33 -32.11 12.03
CA LYS A 569 8.14 -31.29 12.25
C LYS A 569 7.04 -31.59 11.26
N GLU A 570 5.82 -31.66 11.77
CA GLU A 570 4.60 -31.66 10.98
C GLU A 570 4.18 -30.20 10.68
N GLN A 571 4.39 -29.76 9.45
CA GLN A 571 4.12 -28.38 9.02
C GLN A 571 3.39 -28.33 7.68
N TYR A 572 2.60 -27.28 7.48
CA TYR A 572 1.69 -27.15 6.35
C TYR A 572 1.80 -25.79 5.65
N LEU A 573 1.75 -25.80 4.32
CA LEU A 573 1.58 -24.57 3.53
C LEU A 573 0.10 -24.18 3.49
N ILE A 574 -0.20 -22.91 3.74
CA ILE A 574 -1.51 -22.32 3.52
C ILE A 574 -1.40 -21.39 2.30
N PRO A 575 -1.88 -21.82 1.11
CA PRO A 575 -1.85 -20.97 -0.06
C PRO A 575 -2.94 -19.88 0.01
N TYR A 576 -2.59 -18.67 -0.43
CA TYR A 576 -3.53 -17.57 -0.67
C TYR A 576 -3.81 -17.45 -2.16
N PHE A 577 -5.09 -17.39 -2.49
CA PHE A 577 -5.59 -17.25 -3.86
C PHE A 577 -6.55 -16.07 -3.95
N ILE A 578 -6.44 -15.33 -5.05
CA ILE A 578 -7.29 -14.18 -5.37
C ILE A 578 -8.26 -14.60 -6.47
N SER A 579 -9.55 -14.57 -6.16
CA SER A 579 -10.61 -14.77 -7.16
C SER A 579 -10.94 -13.47 -7.88
N SER A 580 -11.47 -13.57 -9.10
CA SER A 580 -12.05 -12.43 -9.84
C SER A 580 -11.08 -11.27 -10.12
N HIS A 581 -9.79 -11.57 -10.31
CA HIS A 581 -8.82 -10.60 -10.80
C HIS A 581 -9.11 -10.25 -12.28
N PRO A 582 -8.76 -9.04 -12.76
CA PRO A 582 -8.80 -8.72 -14.18
C PRO A 582 -7.98 -9.71 -15.02
N GLY A 583 -8.55 -10.19 -16.11
CA GLY A 583 -7.96 -11.24 -16.94
C GLY A 583 -8.34 -12.67 -16.55
N THR A 584 -9.04 -12.88 -15.43
CA THR A 584 -9.48 -14.22 -14.99
C THR A 584 -10.81 -14.63 -15.64
N SER A 585 -10.81 -15.78 -16.31
CA SER A 585 -12.01 -16.42 -16.89
C SER A 585 -12.67 -17.42 -15.91
N ASP A 586 -13.86 -17.91 -16.28
CA ASP A 586 -14.53 -18.98 -15.52
C ASP A 586 -13.75 -20.31 -15.63
N GLU A 587 -13.09 -20.55 -16.77
CA GLU A 587 -12.22 -21.71 -16.99
C GLU A 587 -10.97 -21.64 -16.12
N ASP A 588 -10.36 -20.45 -15.99
CA ASP A 588 -9.21 -20.24 -15.11
C ASP A 588 -9.54 -20.61 -13.66
N MET A 589 -10.73 -20.22 -13.19
CA MET A 589 -11.20 -20.53 -11.84
C MET A 589 -11.58 -22.00 -11.66
N LEU A 590 -12.10 -22.65 -12.71
CA LEU A 590 -12.35 -24.09 -12.71
C LEU A 590 -11.03 -24.86 -12.57
N ASN A 591 -10.01 -24.50 -13.34
CA ASN A 591 -8.69 -25.12 -13.27
C ASN A 591 -8.06 -24.95 -11.89
N LEU A 592 -8.18 -23.76 -11.30
CA LEU A 592 -7.76 -23.50 -9.93
C LEU A 592 -8.52 -24.38 -8.92
N ALA A 593 -9.84 -24.56 -9.07
CA ALA A 593 -10.62 -25.44 -8.20
C ALA A 593 -10.17 -26.91 -8.31
N LEU A 594 -9.88 -27.38 -9.53
CA LEU A 594 -9.33 -28.71 -9.75
C LEU A 594 -7.94 -28.85 -9.13
N TRP A 595 -7.09 -27.83 -9.25
CA TRP A 595 -5.78 -27.80 -8.60
C TRP A 595 -5.90 -27.88 -7.08
N LEU A 596 -6.82 -27.11 -6.47
CA LEU A 596 -7.10 -27.16 -5.03
C LEU A 596 -7.53 -28.56 -4.61
N LYS A 597 -8.43 -29.19 -5.36
CA LYS A 597 -8.92 -30.54 -5.08
C LYS A 597 -7.81 -31.59 -5.16
N ARG A 598 -6.99 -31.56 -6.22
CA ARG A 598 -5.84 -32.47 -6.41
C ARG A 598 -4.78 -32.34 -5.30
N ASN A 599 -4.61 -31.14 -4.76
CA ASN A 599 -3.65 -30.86 -3.68
C ASN A 599 -4.30 -30.90 -2.28
N ASN A 600 -5.55 -31.37 -2.17
CA ASN A 600 -6.30 -31.49 -0.91
C ASN A 600 -6.42 -30.18 -0.11
N PHE A 601 -6.50 -29.04 -0.80
CA PHE A 601 -6.76 -27.75 -0.17
C PHE A 601 -8.26 -27.47 -0.09
N LYS A 602 -8.68 -26.99 1.09
CA LYS A 602 -10.06 -26.60 1.39
C LYS A 602 -10.05 -25.23 2.10
N PRO A 603 -9.88 -24.12 1.37
CA PRO A 603 -9.76 -22.80 1.98
C PRO A 603 -11.11 -22.31 2.50
N ASP A 604 -11.19 -21.90 3.77
CA ASP A 604 -12.39 -21.28 4.34
C ASP A 604 -12.45 -19.78 4.07
N GLN A 605 -11.31 -19.10 4.18
CA GLN A 605 -11.18 -17.67 3.89
C GLN A 605 -10.66 -17.49 2.49
N VAL A 606 -11.49 -16.91 1.63
CA VAL A 606 -11.16 -16.64 0.23
C VAL A 606 -11.35 -15.16 -0.05
N GLN A 607 -10.40 -14.57 -0.76
CA GLN A 607 -10.43 -13.17 -1.12
C GLN A 607 -10.84 -13.01 -2.58
N ALA A 608 -11.79 -12.13 -2.82
CA ALA A 608 -12.04 -11.61 -4.16
C ALA A 608 -11.20 -10.35 -4.35
N PHE A 609 -10.71 -10.14 -5.57
CA PHE A 609 -10.00 -8.94 -5.95
C PHE A 609 -10.83 -7.68 -5.63
N ILE A 610 -10.21 -6.72 -4.96
CA ILE A 610 -10.78 -5.41 -4.65
C ILE A 610 -10.01 -4.39 -5.50
N PRO A 611 -10.67 -3.64 -6.39
CA PRO A 611 -10.02 -2.55 -7.09
C PRO A 611 -9.67 -1.44 -6.09
N THR A 612 -8.41 -1.38 -5.66
CA THR A 612 -7.88 -0.33 -4.79
C THR A 612 -7.39 0.87 -5.62
N PRO A 613 -7.49 2.10 -5.11
CA PRO A 613 -7.01 3.29 -5.82
C PRO A 613 -5.55 3.14 -6.30
N MET A 614 -5.29 3.64 -7.51
CA MET A 614 -3.98 3.64 -8.19
C MET A 614 -3.33 2.29 -8.51
N ALA A 615 -3.86 1.15 -8.06
CA ALA A 615 -3.31 -0.15 -8.46
C ALA A 615 -3.46 -0.37 -9.98
N ILE A 616 -2.42 -0.94 -10.61
CA ILE A 616 -2.43 -1.29 -12.05
C ILE A 616 -3.61 -2.22 -12.36
N ALA A 617 -3.89 -3.20 -11.50
CA ALA A 617 -5.03 -4.10 -11.64
C ALA A 617 -6.37 -3.34 -11.57
N SER A 618 -6.48 -2.27 -10.78
CA SER A 618 -7.68 -1.43 -10.79
C SER A 618 -7.86 -0.68 -12.10
N ALA A 619 -6.74 -0.30 -12.74
CA ALA A 619 -6.80 0.24 -14.08
C ALA A 619 -7.25 -0.78 -15.11
N MET A 620 -6.73 -2.01 -15.06
CA MET A 620 -7.27 -3.12 -15.88
C MET A 620 -8.76 -3.35 -15.60
N TYR A 621 -9.15 -3.32 -14.32
CA TYR A 621 -10.51 -3.57 -13.90
C TYR A 621 -11.48 -2.54 -14.50
N HIS A 622 -11.11 -1.27 -14.53
CA HIS A 622 -11.95 -0.19 -15.05
C HIS A 622 -11.91 -0.07 -16.58
N SER A 623 -10.70 -0.09 -17.17
CA SER A 623 -10.54 0.16 -18.60
C SER A 623 -10.74 -1.08 -19.48
N GLU A 624 -10.59 -2.28 -18.91
CA GLU A 624 -10.49 -3.55 -19.64
C GLU A 624 -9.33 -3.56 -20.65
N LEU A 625 -8.25 -2.84 -20.33
CA LEU A 625 -7.01 -2.79 -21.11
C LEU A 625 -5.82 -3.18 -20.23
N ASN A 626 -4.71 -3.58 -20.83
CA ASN A 626 -3.49 -3.97 -20.11
C ASN A 626 -2.45 -2.83 -20.08
N PRO A 627 -2.41 -2.00 -19.01
CA PRO A 627 -1.45 -0.89 -18.88
C PRO A 627 0.00 -1.33 -18.61
N LEU A 628 0.29 -2.64 -18.54
CA LEU A 628 1.67 -3.14 -18.48
C LEU A 628 2.42 -2.95 -19.81
N LYS A 629 1.68 -2.73 -20.90
CA LYS A 629 2.20 -2.47 -22.25
C LYS A 629 1.67 -1.12 -22.75
N LYS A 630 2.29 -0.59 -23.82
CA LYS A 630 1.79 0.61 -24.50
C LYS A 630 0.31 0.49 -24.83
N ILE A 631 -0.42 1.60 -24.72
CA ILE A 631 -1.85 1.68 -24.98
C ILE A 631 -2.10 2.32 -26.34
N THR A 632 -2.60 1.53 -27.27
CA THR A 632 -3.06 1.94 -28.60
C THR A 632 -4.53 1.57 -28.76
N ARG A 633 -5.17 1.98 -29.86
CA ARG A 633 -6.57 1.58 -30.13
C ARG A 633 -6.72 0.08 -30.40
N GLN A 634 -5.62 -0.59 -30.75
CA GLN A 634 -5.52 -2.03 -31.01
C GLN A 634 -5.03 -2.84 -29.79
N SER A 635 -4.89 -2.21 -28.62
CA SER A 635 -4.48 -2.92 -27.40
C SER A 635 -5.39 -4.08 -27.02
N GLU A 636 -4.80 -5.11 -26.40
CA GLU A 636 -5.53 -6.28 -25.92
C GLU A 636 -6.65 -5.91 -24.95
N SER A 637 -7.82 -6.53 -25.11
CA SER A 637 -8.92 -6.41 -24.16
C SER A 637 -8.75 -7.39 -23.01
N VAL A 638 -8.77 -6.88 -21.79
CA VAL A 638 -8.66 -7.63 -20.54
C VAL A 638 -10.06 -7.82 -19.94
N LYS A 639 -10.67 -8.98 -20.20
CA LYS A 639 -11.97 -9.34 -19.61
C LYS A 639 -11.89 -9.30 -18.09
N THR A 640 -12.87 -8.66 -17.45
CA THR A 640 -12.86 -8.44 -16.00
C THR A 640 -14.13 -8.98 -15.35
N PRO A 641 -14.02 -9.82 -14.30
CA PRO A 641 -15.18 -10.29 -13.55
C PRO A 641 -15.83 -9.19 -12.69
N ARG A 642 -16.86 -8.53 -13.24
CA ARG A 642 -17.60 -7.43 -12.60
C ARG A 642 -18.94 -7.84 -12.00
N SER A 643 -19.68 -8.73 -12.68
CA SER A 643 -21.04 -9.07 -12.26
C SER A 643 -21.05 -9.82 -10.92
N GLY A 644 -22.04 -9.53 -10.07
CA GLY A 644 -22.19 -10.19 -8.78
C GLY A 644 -22.32 -11.71 -8.92
N VAL A 645 -22.97 -12.18 -9.98
CA VAL A 645 -23.13 -13.61 -10.30
C VAL A 645 -21.79 -14.26 -10.62
N GLN A 646 -20.99 -13.66 -11.52
CA GLN A 646 -19.69 -14.22 -11.91
C GLN A 646 -18.69 -14.19 -10.74
N ARG A 647 -18.64 -13.09 -9.99
CA ARG A 647 -17.76 -12.98 -8.82
C ARG A 647 -18.14 -13.98 -7.74
N LYS A 648 -19.44 -14.23 -7.52
CA LYS A 648 -19.93 -15.28 -6.62
C LYS A 648 -19.52 -16.67 -7.12
N LEU A 649 -19.61 -16.92 -8.42
CA LEU A 649 -19.15 -18.18 -9.02
C LEU A 649 -17.63 -18.39 -8.83
N HIS A 650 -16.81 -17.37 -9.07
CA HIS A 650 -15.36 -17.45 -8.85
C HIS A 650 -15.03 -17.77 -7.39
N LYS A 651 -15.68 -17.12 -6.43
CA LYS A 651 -15.52 -17.47 -5.00
C LYS A 651 -15.99 -18.90 -4.69
N ALA A 652 -17.07 -19.34 -5.33
CA ALA A 652 -17.59 -20.70 -5.17
C ALA A 652 -16.58 -21.75 -5.65
N PHE A 653 -15.83 -21.49 -6.73
CA PHE A 653 -14.76 -22.37 -7.19
C PHE A 653 -13.64 -22.54 -6.15
N LEU A 654 -13.22 -21.47 -5.47
CA LEU A 654 -12.25 -21.57 -4.38
C LEU A 654 -12.78 -22.38 -3.19
N ARG A 655 -14.09 -22.34 -2.94
CA ARG A 655 -14.77 -23.07 -1.87
C ARG A 655 -15.61 -24.23 -2.42
N TYR A 656 -15.04 -25.01 -3.36
CA TYR A 656 -15.73 -26.12 -4.02
C TYR A 656 -16.28 -27.18 -3.05
N HIS A 657 -15.64 -27.34 -1.90
CA HIS A 657 -15.99 -28.31 -0.87
C HIS A 657 -17.19 -27.87 0.00
N ASP A 658 -17.58 -26.59 -0.02
CA ASP A 658 -18.71 -26.08 0.77
C ASP A 658 -20.04 -26.42 0.06
N PRO A 659 -20.95 -27.21 0.69
CA PRO A 659 -22.23 -27.59 0.10
C PRO A 659 -23.10 -26.42 -0.36
N LYS A 660 -22.94 -25.24 0.26
CA LYS A 660 -23.67 -24.01 -0.13
C LYS A 660 -23.36 -23.55 -1.56
N ASN A 661 -22.23 -24.01 -2.12
CA ASN A 661 -21.75 -23.62 -3.45
C ASN A 661 -22.08 -24.66 -4.52
N TRP A 662 -22.52 -25.88 -4.17
CA TRP A 662 -22.67 -26.96 -5.15
C TRP A 662 -23.71 -26.65 -6.25
N ASP A 663 -24.78 -25.94 -5.95
CA ASP A 663 -25.80 -25.60 -6.96
C ASP A 663 -25.25 -24.67 -8.03
N ILE A 664 -24.57 -23.59 -7.64
CA ILE A 664 -23.97 -22.64 -8.59
C ILE A 664 -22.85 -23.28 -9.40
N LEU A 665 -22.07 -24.17 -8.78
CA LEU A 665 -21.00 -24.92 -9.45
C LEU A 665 -21.56 -25.93 -10.45
N ARG A 666 -22.59 -26.72 -10.09
CA ARG A 666 -23.24 -27.66 -11.01
C ARG A 666 -23.79 -26.96 -12.25
N GLN A 667 -24.46 -25.83 -12.05
CA GLN A 667 -24.97 -25.02 -13.17
C GLN A 667 -23.83 -24.51 -14.06
N ALA A 668 -22.76 -23.99 -13.47
CA ALA A 668 -21.60 -23.52 -14.23
C ALA A 668 -20.92 -24.66 -15.01
N LEU A 669 -20.68 -25.81 -14.38
CA LEU A 669 -20.09 -26.98 -15.01
C LEU A 669 -20.91 -27.46 -16.22
N LYS A 670 -22.24 -27.52 -16.10
CA LYS A 670 -23.12 -27.86 -17.23
C LYS A 670 -22.98 -26.86 -18.39
N ARG A 671 -22.99 -25.55 -18.10
CA ARG A 671 -22.81 -24.50 -19.13
C ARG A 671 -21.44 -24.58 -19.80
N MET A 672 -20.41 -24.97 -19.06
CA MET A 672 -19.04 -25.11 -19.55
C MET A 672 -18.80 -26.45 -20.28
N GLY A 673 -19.81 -27.31 -20.42
CA GLY A 673 -19.64 -28.65 -21.01
C GLY A 673 -18.84 -29.62 -20.14
N ARG A 674 -18.67 -29.32 -18.85
CA ARG A 674 -17.86 -30.08 -17.88
C ARG A 674 -18.70 -30.89 -16.89
N SER A 675 -19.76 -31.51 -17.40
CA SER A 675 -20.62 -32.40 -16.60
C SER A 675 -19.88 -33.65 -16.10
N ASP A 676 -18.74 -34.01 -16.69
CA ASP A 676 -17.81 -35.04 -16.22
C ASP A 676 -17.31 -34.79 -14.79
N LEU A 677 -17.30 -33.53 -14.35
CA LEU A 677 -16.90 -33.14 -13.00
C LEU A 677 -18.06 -33.18 -11.99
N ILE A 678 -19.24 -33.68 -12.36
CA ILE A 678 -20.39 -33.86 -11.48
C ILE A 678 -20.54 -35.34 -11.16
N GLY A 679 -20.39 -35.71 -9.89
CA GLY A 679 -20.53 -37.09 -9.44
C GLY A 679 -19.88 -37.36 -8.08
N ASN A 680 -19.93 -38.62 -7.65
CA ASN A 680 -19.51 -39.02 -6.31
C ASN A 680 -18.08 -39.58 -6.25
N THR A 681 -17.31 -39.46 -7.34
CA THR A 681 -15.91 -39.92 -7.37
C THR A 681 -14.95 -38.83 -6.89
N ASP A 682 -13.75 -39.23 -6.47
CA ASP A 682 -12.69 -38.29 -6.06
C ASP A 682 -12.23 -37.36 -7.18
N LYS A 683 -12.55 -37.67 -8.46
CA LYS A 683 -12.25 -36.81 -9.61
C LYS A 683 -13.30 -35.72 -9.84
N CYS A 684 -14.53 -35.92 -9.36
CA CYS A 684 -15.64 -34.98 -9.57
C CYS A 684 -15.52 -33.78 -8.62
N LEU A 685 -15.74 -32.56 -9.10
CA LEU A 685 -15.64 -31.35 -8.27
C LEU A 685 -16.82 -31.23 -7.28
N VAL A 686 -18.02 -31.64 -7.69
CA VAL A 686 -19.26 -31.56 -6.92
C VAL A 686 -20.13 -32.83 -7.07
N PRO A 687 -20.91 -33.23 -6.06
CA PRO A 687 -21.77 -34.43 -6.12
C PRO A 687 -23.03 -34.26 -6.99
N TYR A 688 -23.71 -35.37 -7.30
CA TYR A 688 -24.93 -35.38 -8.13
C TYR A 688 -26.12 -34.66 -7.49
N SER A 689 -26.36 -34.82 -6.18
CA SER A 689 -27.46 -34.20 -5.45
C SER A 689 -26.93 -33.37 -4.27
N ARG A 690 -27.77 -32.49 -3.72
CA ARG A 690 -27.59 -32.07 -2.33
C ARG A 690 -27.71 -33.36 -1.52
N MET A 691 -26.62 -33.83 -0.89
CA MET A 691 -26.81 -34.73 0.25
C MET A 691 -27.81 -34.01 1.17
N SER A 692 -28.98 -34.62 1.37
CA SER A 692 -29.95 -34.14 2.35
C SER A 692 -29.19 -33.90 3.64
N SER A 693 -29.51 -32.80 4.32
CA SER A 693 -29.05 -32.51 5.67
C SER A 693 -29.62 -33.55 6.63
N THR A 694 -29.11 -34.77 6.57
CA THR A 694 -29.25 -35.77 7.60
C THR A 694 -27.98 -35.65 8.44
N PRO A 695 -28.05 -35.34 9.75
CA PRO A 695 -26.86 -35.33 10.57
C PRO A 695 -26.27 -36.73 10.53
N ILE A 696 -25.13 -36.89 9.85
CA ILE A 696 -24.30 -38.07 10.00
C ILE A 696 -23.90 -38.09 11.47
N LYS A 697 -24.53 -38.95 12.28
CA LYS A 697 -24.03 -39.28 13.61
C LYS A 697 -22.56 -39.66 13.42
N PRO A 698 -21.60 -39.02 14.11
CA PRO A 698 -20.22 -39.42 13.98
C PRO A 698 -20.13 -40.89 14.39
N GLN A 699 -19.73 -41.76 13.45
CA GLN A 699 -19.14 -43.04 13.83
C GLN A 699 -18.05 -42.73 14.84
N ARG A 700 -18.11 -43.36 16.01
CA ARG A 700 -17.07 -43.32 17.04
C ARG A 700 -15.76 -43.87 16.45
N SER A 701 -15.04 -43.04 15.70
CA SER A 701 -13.61 -43.22 15.48
C SER A 701 -12.91 -42.80 16.78
N ARG A 702 -12.03 -43.68 17.26
CA ARG A 702 -11.25 -43.48 18.48
C ARG A 702 -10.63 -42.07 18.49
N LYS A 703 -10.92 -41.33 19.56
CA LYS A 703 -10.37 -39.99 19.87
C LYS A 703 -8.88 -39.88 19.51
N LYS A 704 -8.57 -39.09 18.48
CA LYS A 704 -7.40 -38.21 18.45
C LYS A 704 -7.92 -36.81 18.15
N HIS A 705 -7.87 -35.95 19.16
CA HIS A 705 -8.23 -34.53 19.08
C HIS A 705 -7.43 -33.88 17.94
N ASN A 706 -8.12 -33.37 16.91
CA ASN A 706 -7.62 -32.31 16.03
C ASN A 706 -8.82 -31.67 15.34
N ASP A 707 -9.45 -30.75 16.06
CA ASP A 707 -10.50 -29.88 15.54
C ASP A 707 -10.20 -28.48 16.09
N PHE A 708 -9.73 -27.55 15.25
CA PHE A 708 -9.45 -26.17 15.67
C PHE A 708 -9.83 -25.17 14.60
N HIS A 709 -11.10 -24.75 14.71
CA HIS A 709 -11.59 -23.46 14.24
C HIS A 709 -10.82 -22.31 14.91
N HIS A 710 -10.53 -21.27 14.11
CA HIS A 710 -10.23 -19.93 14.61
C HIS A 710 -11.43 -19.39 15.41
N ARG A 711 -11.34 -19.41 16.75
CA ARG A 711 -12.00 -18.47 17.68
C ARG A 711 -11.37 -18.60 19.07
N ILE A 712 -10.86 -17.50 19.61
CA ILE A 712 -10.44 -17.39 21.01
C ILE A 712 -11.73 -17.27 21.84
N SER A 713 -12.05 -18.31 22.61
CA SER A 713 -13.06 -18.27 23.67
C SER A 713 -12.43 -17.80 24.97
N LYS A 714 -12.95 -16.71 25.55
CA LYS A 714 -12.62 -16.23 26.90
C LYS A 714 -13.29 -17.15 27.93
N ASN A 715 -12.51 -17.78 28.82
CA ASN A 715 -13.08 -18.41 30.02
C ASN A 715 -13.26 -17.37 31.13
N ASN A 716 -14.51 -17.22 31.58
CA ASN A 716 -14.87 -16.52 32.81
C ASN A 716 -14.54 -17.42 34.00
N TYR A 717 -13.71 -16.93 34.92
CA TYR A 717 -13.64 -17.47 36.28
C TYR A 717 -14.73 -16.81 37.13
N LYS A 718 -15.58 -17.63 37.76
CA LYS A 718 -16.30 -17.28 38.98
C LYS A 718 -16.27 -18.49 39.94
N ASN A 719 -15.66 -18.25 41.10
CA ASN A 719 -15.89 -18.79 42.44
C ASN A 719 -16.25 -20.27 42.61
N LYS A 720 -15.34 -21.01 43.24
CA LYS A 720 -15.55 -21.52 44.61
C LYS A 720 -14.29 -21.26 45.42
#